data_AF-A0A0W0HR98-F1
#
_entry.id   AF-A0A0W0HR98-F1
#
_cell.length_a   1.000
_cell.length_b   1.000
_cell.length_c   1.000
_cell.angle_alpha   90.00
_cell.angle_beta   90.00
_cell.angle_gamma   90.00
#
_symmetry.space_group_name_H-M   'P 1'
#
loop_
_entity.id
_entity.type
_entity.pdbx_description
1 polymer ?
#
loop_
_entity_poly.entity_id
_entity_poly.type
_entity_poly.pdbx_seq_one_letter_code
_entity_poly.pdbx_strand_id
1 'polypeptide(L)'
;MPQVDPDLFDRGQFQAELALKASPIAAFKKAIRRAREVLDERFRAGRDIRRLIEDRAWFVDNILQKAWDQFNWSEDADIALLAVGGYGRGELHPYSDIDLLILLDSDDHEVFREPIEGFLTLLWDIGLEVGQSVRSVDECAQEGRADLTVITNLMESRTIAGPEHLRQRMLEVTSTRHMWPSKDFFLAKHAEQKKRHHKYNDTEYNLEPNVKGSPGGLRDIQTILWVARRQYGTLNLHALAGEGFLLGSENALLASSQEFLWKVRYALHMLAGRSEDRLLFDYQRSIASLLGYEDNDAKLAIERFMQKYYRVVMSIAELSDLIIQHFEEVILSEDSGTPQPINSRFQLHDGYIEATHAHVFQRTPFAMLEIFVLMAQHPEIKGVRADTIRLLREHRHLINDDFRNDIRNTSLFIELFKCEMGIHRNLRRMNRYGILGLYLPEFGHIVGQMQHDLFHIYTVDAHTLNLIKHLRKLQYTEVSEKFPLASKIMARLPKAELIYLAGLYHDIGKGRGGDHSELGAVDAQAFGKRHQLPDWDTRLIVWLVSNHLVMSTTAQRKDLSDPQVIHDFAQFVGDEVHLDYLYVLTVADINATNPTLWNSWRASLLRQLYTETKRALRRGLENPVDREEQIRRTQIAALDILVRNGTDPDDVEQLWSALGDDYFLRHTAGDVAWHSDAILQQPADGGPLVLIKETTQREFEGGTQIFIYAPDQHDFFAVTVAAMDQLNLNIHDARIITSSSQFTLDTYIVLDHEGGSIGNNPERIQDIRDGLTEALHNPDDYPTIIKRRVPRQLKHFAFAPQVTIHNDAQRPVTVLELLAPDRPGLLARVGKIFLEFDLSLQNAKIATLGERVEDVFFITDAHNQPLSDPQLCSQLQEAIVKQLSVNPDAGGDLRISI
;
A
#
# COMPACT_ATOMS: atom_id res chain seq x y z
N MET A 1 9.69 41.83 13.52
CA MET A 1 8.26 42.00 13.87
C MET A 1 7.46 41.90 12.59
N PRO A 2 6.44 41.04 12.49
CA PRO A 2 5.52 41.08 11.37
C PRO A 2 4.93 42.49 11.27
N GLN A 3 4.85 43.00 10.06
CA GLN A 3 4.20 44.27 9.79
C GLN A 3 2.74 44.15 10.25
N VAL A 4 2.22 45.15 10.98
CA VAL A 4 0.83 45.13 11.44
C VAL A 4 -0.08 44.97 10.21
N ASP A 5 -0.85 43.89 10.18
CA ASP A 5 -1.75 43.53 9.08
C ASP A 5 -3.20 43.81 9.52
N PRO A 6 -3.72 45.03 9.26
CA PRO A 6 -5.06 45.41 9.69
C PRO A 6 -6.18 44.59 9.03
N ASP A 7 -5.92 44.01 7.85
CA ASP A 7 -6.88 43.13 7.18
C ASP A 7 -7.04 41.79 7.92
N LEU A 8 -5.98 41.33 8.57
CA LEU A 8 -5.98 40.13 9.40
C LEU A 8 -6.49 40.41 10.82
N PHE A 9 -6.02 41.50 11.44
CA PHE A 9 -6.44 41.89 12.79
C PHE A 9 -6.27 43.39 13.06
N ASP A 10 -7.40 44.11 13.03
CA ASP A 10 -7.48 45.50 13.47
C ASP A 10 -7.59 45.56 15.00
N ARG A 11 -6.47 45.83 15.67
CA ARG A 11 -6.39 45.99 17.13
C ARG A 11 -7.29 47.11 17.66
N GLY A 12 -7.43 48.21 16.92
CA GLY A 12 -8.20 49.38 17.34
C GLY A 12 -9.70 49.10 17.29
N GLN A 13 -10.16 48.53 16.18
CA GLN A 13 -11.55 48.08 16.05
C GLN A 13 -11.88 47.01 17.10
N PHE A 14 -10.99 46.05 17.32
CA PHE A 14 -11.19 45.00 18.32
C PHE A 14 -11.33 45.58 19.74
N GLN A 15 -10.45 46.52 20.13
CA GLN A 15 -10.53 47.19 21.44
C GLN A 15 -11.85 47.97 21.61
N ALA A 16 -12.31 48.65 20.57
CA ALA A 16 -13.60 49.35 20.58
C ALA A 16 -14.78 48.38 20.74
N GLU A 17 -14.78 47.25 20.02
CA GLU A 17 -15.80 46.22 20.16
C GLU A 17 -15.81 45.57 21.55
N LEU A 18 -14.63 45.39 22.15
CA LEU A 18 -14.48 44.86 23.51
C LEU A 18 -15.09 45.81 24.55
N ALA A 19 -14.92 47.13 24.36
CA ALA A 19 -15.49 48.15 25.25
C ALA A 19 -17.01 48.34 25.09
N LEU A 20 -17.58 48.02 23.93
CA LEU A 20 -18.99 48.24 23.59
C LEU A 20 -19.92 47.06 23.92
N LYS A 21 -19.39 45.84 24.05
CA LYS A 21 -20.21 44.63 24.25
C LYS A 21 -20.26 44.22 25.72
N ALA A 22 -21.44 43.78 26.16
CA ALA A 22 -21.66 43.28 27.53
C ALA A 22 -20.89 41.99 27.88
N SER A 23 -20.42 41.23 26.87
CA SER A 23 -19.55 40.07 27.05
C SER A 23 -18.40 40.13 26.04
N PRO A 24 -17.13 39.95 26.48
CA PRO A 24 -15.96 39.98 25.59
C PRO A 24 -15.95 38.83 24.59
N ILE A 25 -16.63 37.71 24.89
CA ILE A 25 -16.60 36.46 24.13
C ILE A 25 -17.01 36.67 22.66
N ALA A 26 -18.05 37.48 22.42
CA ALA A 26 -18.58 37.71 21.07
C ALA A 26 -17.61 38.50 20.18
N ALA A 27 -16.79 39.40 20.76
CA ALA A 27 -15.76 40.10 20.01
C ALA A 27 -14.63 39.14 19.60
N PHE A 28 -14.14 38.33 20.53
CA PHE A 28 -13.12 37.31 20.25
C PHE A 28 -13.56 36.30 19.18
N LYS A 29 -14.76 35.70 19.32
CA LYS A 29 -15.29 34.74 18.34
C LYS A 29 -15.41 35.34 16.94
N LYS A 30 -15.80 36.62 16.85
CA LYS A 30 -15.89 37.34 15.56
C LYS A 30 -14.50 37.51 14.94
N ALA A 31 -13.51 37.95 15.72
CA ALA A 31 -12.14 38.14 15.24
C ALA A 31 -11.50 36.81 14.78
N ILE A 32 -11.64 35.73 15.56
CA ILE A 32 -11.09 34.41 15.24
C ILE A 32 -11.69 33.87 13.93
N ARG A 33 -13.01 33.99 13.76
CA ARG A 33 -13.69 33.58 12.52
C ARG A 33 -13.20 34.38 11.32
N ARG A 34 -13.12 35.71 11.44
CA ARG A 34 -12.68 36.60 10.36
C ARG A 34 -11.25 36.31 9.95
N ALA A 35 -10.33 36.15 10.91
CA ALA A 35 -8.93 35.85 10.63
C ALA A 35 -8.79 34.52 9.87
N ARG A 36 -9.58 33.51 10.24
CA ARG A 36 -9.60 32.23 9.53
C ARG A 36 -10.06 32.39 8.07
N GLU A 37 -11.17 33.08 7.82
CA GLU A 37 -11.66 33.33 6.45
C GLU A 37 -10.61 34.04 5.59
N VAL A 38 -9.96 35.09 6.14
CA VAL A 38 -8.91 35.86 5.47
C VAL A 38 -7.69 34.99 5.14
N LEU A 39 -7.24 34.14 6.06
CA LEU A 39 -6.09 33.25 5.82
C LEU A 39 -6.42 32.18 4.77
N ASP A 40 -7.63 31.61 4.80
CA ASP A 40 -8.07 30.61 3.81
C ASP A 40 -8.24 31.23 2.41
N GLU A 41 -8.74 32.47 2.31
CA GLU A 41 -8.78 33.22 1.05
C GLU A 41 -7.37 33.50 0.51
N ARG A 42 -6.44 33.94 1.37
CA ARG A 42 -5.05 34.18 0.99
C ARG A 42 -4.34 32.90 0.55
N PHE A 43 -4.64 31.76 1.17
CA PHE A 43 -4.13 30.46 0.72
C PHE A 43 -4.61 30.13 -0.69
N ARG A 44 -5.92 30.27 -0.97
CA ARG A 44 -6.48 30.07 -2.32
C ARG A 44 -5.91 31.03 -3.36
N ALA A 45 -5.57 32.25 -2.96
CA ALA A 45 -4.90 33.25 -3.81
C ALA A 45 -3.40 32.96 -4.04
N GLY A 46 -2.86 31.86 -3.48
CA GLY A 46 -1.47 31.46 -3.71
C GLY A 46 -0.44 32.18 -2.85
N ARG A 47 -0.84 32.81 -1.73
CA ARG A 47 0.11 33.44 -0.79
C ARG A 47 1.13 32.42 -0.27
N ASP A 48 2.33 32.91 0.02
CA ASP A 48 3.39 32.10 0.59
C ASP A 48 2.96 31.41 1.89
N ILE A 49 3.26 30.12 2.00
CA ILE A 49 2.77 29.28 3.11
C ILE A 49 3.46 29.58 4.44
N ARG A 50 4.76 29.92 4.41
CA ARG A 50 5.48 30.31 5.62
C ARG A 50 4.85 31.57 6.21
N ARG A 51 4.53 32.55 5.36
CA ARG A 51 3.81 33.75 5.78
C ARG A 51 2.44 33.45 6.38
N LEU A 52 1.64 32.56 5.79
CA LEU A 52 0.33 32.21 6.33
C LEU A 52 0.40 31.58 7.73
N ILE A 53 1.39 30.71 7.96
CA ILE A 53 1.61 30.05 9.24
C ILE A 53 2.11 31.07 10.29
N GLU A 54 3.08 31.92 9.92
CA GLU A 54 3.57 33.02 10.77
C GLU A 54 2.45 34.01 11.13
N ASP A 55 1.65 34.42 10.14
CA ASP A 55 0.52 35.34 10.30
C ASP A 55 -0.53 34.75 11.27
N ARG A 56 -0.81 33.45 11.16
CA ARG A 56 -1.74 32.76 12.07
C ARG A 56 -1.20 32.72 13.49
N ALA A 57 0.08 32.37 13.69
CA ALA A 57 0.70 32.39 15.01
C ALA A 57 0.68 33.80 15.61
N TRP A 58 1.05 34.80 14.82
CA TRP A 58 0.98 36.21 15.22
C TRP A 58 -0.44 36.63 15.61
N PHE A 59 -1.47 36.25 14.84
CA PHE A 59 -2.85 36.54 15.19
C PHE A 59 -3.24 35.93 16.53
N VAL A 60 -2.89 34.67 16.77
CA VAL A 60 -3.20 33.99 18.04
C VAL A 60 -2.43 34.61 19.21
N ASP A 61 -1.18 35.04 19.03
CA ASP A 61 -0.43 35.78 20.05
C ASP A 61 -1.21 37.02 20.52
N ASN A 62 -1.76 37.77 19.55
CA ASN A 62 -2.53 38.97 19.85
C ASN A 62 -3.83 38.65 20.60
N ILE A 63 -4.52 37.59 20.20
CA ILE A 63 -5.75 37.15 20.87
C ILE A 63 -5.45 36.70 22.30
N LEU A 64 -4.39 35.92 22.51
CA LEU A 64 -3.98 35.46 23.84
C LEU A 64 -3.51 36.62 24.71
N GLN A 65 -2.74 37.57 24.18
CA GLN A 65 -2.34 38.75 24.92
C GLN A 65 -3.55 39.58 25.35
N LYS A 66 -4.52 39.81 24.45
CA LYS A 66 -5.75 40.53 24.79
C LYS A 66 -6.64 39.81 25.79
N ALA A 67 -6.67 38.47 25.75
CA ALA A 67 -7.37 37.65 26.74
C ALA A 67 -6.64 37.68 28.09
N TRP A 68 -5.30 37.63 28.09
CA TRP A 68 -4.46 37.74 29.27
C TRP A 68 -4.67 39.09 29.98
N ASP A 69 -4.70 40.19 29.22
CA ASP A 69 -4.94 41.55 29.73
C ASP A 69 -6.32 41.75 30.39
N GLN A 70 -7.26 40.79 30.27
CA GLN A 70 -8.56 40.87 30.95
C GLN A 70 -8.50 40.52 32.44
N PHE A 71 -7.39 39.93 32.89
CA PHE A 71 -7.21 39.46 34.25
C PHE A 71 -6.13 40.28 34.95
N ASN A 72 -6.29 40.45 36.27
CA ASN A 72 -5.30 41.15 37.07
C ASN A 72 -4.25 40.16 37.59
N TRP A 73 -3.01 40.30 37.12
CA TRP A 73 -1.89 39.42 37.46
C TRP A 73 -0.95 40.00 38.52
N SER A 74 -1.31 41.12 39.17
CA SER A 74 -0.48 41.95 40.08
C SER A 74 0.61 42.80 39.38
N GLU A 75 1.08 43.88 40.01
CA GLU A 75 2.07 44.82 39.43
C GLU A 75 3.49 44.23 39.35
N ASP A 76 3.84 43.30 40.25
CA ASP A 76 5.11 42.55 40.32
C ASP A 76 4.91 41.08 39.90
N ALA A 77 4.16 40.85 38.82
CA ALA A 77 3.69 39.52 38.42
C ALA A 77 4.82 38.51 38.18
N ASP A 78 5.03 37.58 39.12
CA ASP A 78 5.90 36.39 39.02
C ASP A 78 5.28 35.26 38.16
N ILE A 79 4.53 35.65 37.12
CA ILE A 79 3.79 34.76 36.22
C ILE A 79 3.95 35.18 34.76
N ALA A 80 4.28 34.24 33.88
CA ALA A 80 4.40 34.44 32.44
C ALA A 80 3.56 33.46 31.64
N LEU A 81 3.02 33.91 30.52
CA LEU A 81 2.37 33.08 29.53
C LEU A 81 3.35 32.76 28.39
N LEU A 82 3.67 31.48 28.25
CA LEU A 82 4.56 30.98 27.20
C LEU A 82 3.77 30.14 26.19
N ALA A 83 4.06 30.35 24.91
CA ALA A 83 3.75 29.39 23.86
C ALA A 83 4.85 28.32 23.84
N VAL A 84 4.47 27.05 23.68
CA VAL A 84 5.42 25.93 23.66
C VAL A 84 5.19 25.03 22.43
N GLY A 85 6.15 24.16 22.12
CA GLY A 85 6.02 23.17 21.06
C GLY A 85 5.90 23.80 19.66
N GLY A 86 4.97 23.27 18.84
CA GLY A 86 4.74 23.80 17.49
C GLY A 86 4.27 25.26 17.47
N TYR A 87 3.44 25.64 18.45
CA TYR A 87 2.99 27.03 18.59
C TYR A 87 4.12 27.95 19.07
N GLY A 88 4.96 27.47 19.99
CA GLY A 88 6.14 28.19 20.46
C GLY A 88 7.18 28.47 19.35
N ARG A 89 7.34 27.55 18.38
CA ARG A 89 8.11 27.78 17.14
C ARG A 89 7.49 28.80 16.18
N GLY A 90 6.23 29.21 16.40
CA GLY A 90 5.47 30.05 15.46
C GLY A 90 4.92 29.27 14.25
N GLU A 91 4.86 27.93 14.34
CA GLU A 91 4.43 27.04 13.26
C GLU A 91 2.95 26.60 13.43
N LEU A 92 2.04 27.57 13.54
CA LEU A 92 0.63 27.30 13.80
C LEU A 92 -0.17 27.07 12.52
N HIS A 93 -0.57 25.82 12.27
CA HIS A 93 -1.49 25.48 11.18
C HIS A 93 -2.97 25.72 11.58
N PRO A 94 -3.91 25.78 10.60
CA PRO A 94 -5.33 25.64 10.89
C PRO A 94 -5.59 24.42 11.77
N TYR A 95 -6.49 24.52 12.76
CA TYR A 95 -6.87 23.38 13.60
C TYR A 95 -5.73 22.65 14.34
N SER A 96 -4.54 23.24 14.43
CA SER A 96 -3.49 22.72 15.31
C SER A 96 -3.68 23.24 16.73
N ASP A 97 -3.33 22.40 17.70
CA ASP A 97 -3.39 22.71 19.12
C ASP A 97 -2.58 23.97 19.45
N ILE A 98 -3.11 24.78 20.37
CA ILE A 98 -2.44 25.96 20.92
C ILE A 98 -1.85 25.55 22.28
N ASP A 99 -0.61 25.08 22.26
CA ASP A 99 0.07 24.61 23.47
C ASP A 99 0.65 25.79 24.28
N LEU A 100 0.21 25.89 25.54
CA LEU A 100 0.54 26.97 26.46
C LEU A 100 1.17 26.43 27.76
N LEU A 101 2.16 27.16 28.26
CA LEU A 101 2.73 27.00 29.58
C LEU A 101 2.53 28.31 30.34
N ILE A 102 1.77 28.24 31.42
CA ILE A 102 1.69 29.30 32.42
C ILE A 102 2.83 29.03 33.42
N LEU A 103 3.88 29.83 33.32
CA LEU A 103 5.11 29.66 34.08
C LEU A 103 5.11 30.59 35.29
N LEU A 104 5.36 30.01 36.46
CA LEU A 104 5.43 30.71 37.75
C LEU A 104 6.87 30.74 38.28
N ASP A 105 7.21 31.74 39.08
CA ASP A 105 8.53 31.77 39.73
C ASP A 105 8.69 30.70 40.80
N SER A 106 7.62 30.42 41.55
CA SER A 106 7.59 29.45 42.65
C SER A 106 6.33 28.59 42.63
N ASP A 107 6.30 27.54 43.46
CA ASP A 107 5.18 26.60 43.60
C ASP A 107 3.96 27.21 44.32
N ASP A 108 4.02 28.49 44.73
CA ASP A 108 2.89 29.15 45.37
C ASP A 108 1.87 29.63 44.31
N HIS A 109 0.97 28.71 43.95
CA HIS A 109 -0.05 28.93 42.94
C HIS A 109 -1.29 29.68 43.47
N GLU A 110 -1.46 29.83 44.79
CA GLU A 110 -2.74 30.26 45.39
C GLU A 110 -3.10 31.71 44.99
N VAL A 111 -2.10 32.58 44.85
CA VAL A 111 -2.30 33.98 44.43
C VAL A 111 -2.88 34.08 43.01
N PHE A 112 -2.54 33.13 42.13
CA PHE A 112 -2.92 33.17 40.71
C PHE A 112 -4.02 32.18 40.33
N ARG A 113 -4.50 31.32 41.24
CA ARG A 113 -5.48 30.27 40.92
C ARG A 113 -6.72 30.83 40.23
N GLU A 114 -7.40 31.79 40.84
CA GLU A 114 -8.66 32.36 40.30
C GLU A 114 -8.44 33.07 38.94
N PRO A 115 -7.42 33.94 38.76
CA PRO A 115 -7.06 34.49 37.45
C PRO A 115 -6.75 33.43 36.38
N ILE A 116 -6.02 32.36 36.72
CA ILE A 116 -5.66 31.28 35.80
C ILE A 116 -6.93 30.53 35.36
N GLU A 117 -7.79 30.13 36.29
CA GLU A 117 -9.05 29.44 36.00
C GLU A 117 -9.96 30.29 35.11
N GLY A 118 -10.08 31.59 35.43
CA GLY A 118 -10.84 32.54 34.63
C GLY A 118 -10.27 32.69 33.21
N PHE A 119 -8.94 32.80 33.08
CA PHE A 119 -8.26 32.91 31.80
C PHE A 119 -8.48 31.66 30.93
N LEU A 120 -8.26 30.47 31.47
CA LEU A 120 -8.47 29.20 30.76
C LEU A 120 -9.94 29.02 30.35
N THR A 121 -10.88 29.39 31.23
CA THR A 121 -12.31 29.39 30.92
C THR A 121 -12.63 30.32 29.75
N LEU A 122 -12.06 31.54 29.75
CA LEU A 122 -12.23 32.47 28.64
C LEU A 122 -11.70 31.91 27.33
N LEU A 123 -10.52 31.27 27.31
CA LEU A 123 -9.95 30.67 26.08
C LEU A 123 -10.87 29.59 25.49
N TRP A 124 -11.45 28.75 26.35
CA TRP A 124 -12.42 27.75 25.93
C TRP A 124 -13.72 28.39 25.42
N ASP A 125 -14.24 29.40 26.14
CA ASP A 125 -15.45 30.12 25.77
C ASP A 125 -15.35 30.84 24.43
N ILE A 126 -14.16 31.35 24.06
CA ILE A 126 -13.91 31.98 22.76
C ILE A 126 -13.64 30.97 21.64
N GLY A 127 -13.55 29.68 21.96
CA GLY A 127 -13.42 28.58 21.00
C GLY A 127 -12.00 28.27 20.58
N LEU A 128 -11.00 28.59 21.42
CA LEU A 128 -9.63 28.10 21.22
C LEU A 128 -9.46 26.72 21.87
N GLU A 129 -8.94 25.77 21.09
CA GLU A 129 -8.50 24.47 21.59
C GLU A 129 -7.07 24.61 22.12
N VAL A 130 -6.94 24.75 23.44
CA VAL A 130 -5.66 24.96 24.12
C VAL A 130 -5.22 23.70 24.86
N GLY A 131 -3.95 23.34 24.70
CA GLY A 131 -3.27 22.39 25.57
C GLY A 131 -2.48 23.18 26.61
N GLN A 132 -2.85 23.11 27.89
CA GLN A 132 -2.22 23.94 28.93
C GLN A 132 -1.46 23.13 29.98
N SER A 133 -0.42 23.76 30.52
CA SER A 133 0.22 23.35 31.78
C SER A 133 0.49 24.59 32.63
N VAL A 134 0.34 24.46 33.95
CA VAL A 134 0.72 25.47 34.93
C VAL A 134 1.86 24.87 35.73
N ARG A 135 3.03 25.49 35.71
CA ARG A 135 4.22 24.96 36.40
C ARG A 135 5.10 26.08 36.93
N SER A 136 5.79 25.83 38.03
CA SER A 136 6.94 26.63 38.43
C SER A 136 8.18 26.32 37.58
N VAL A 137 9.22 27.16 37.70
CA VAL A 137 10.54 26.89 37.10
C VAL A 137 11.12 25.55 37.58
N ASP A 138 10.94 25.20 38.85
CA ASP A 138 11.47 23.98 39.44
C ASP A 138 10.68 22.73 39.01
N GLU A 139 9.35 22.83 38.92
CA GLU A 139 8.50 21.79 38.36
C GLU A 139 8.81 21.52 36.88
N CYS A 140 9.08 22.57 36.09
CA CYS A 140 9.56 22.42 34.73
C CYS A 140 10.87 21.61 34.67
N ALA A 141 11.79 21.82 35.60
CA ALA A 141 13.03 21.06 35.68
C ALA A 141 12.80 19.60 36.12
N GLN A 142 11.87 19.36 37.06
CA GLN A 142 11.51 18.01 37.51
C GLN A 142 10.86 17.20 36.38
N GLU A 143 9.82 17.74 35.77
CA GLU A 143 9.08 17.09 34.68
C GLU A 143 9.96 16.93 33.44
N GLY A 144 10.80 17.93 33.14
CA GLY A 144 11.79 17.87 32.07
C GLY A 144 12.80 16.74 32.24
N ARG A 145 13.22 16.40 33.47
CA ARG A 145 14.09 15.23 33.73
C ARG A 145 13.36 13.91 33.51
N ALA A 146 12.08 13.85 33.87
CA ALA A 146 11.30 12.62 33.83
C ALA A 146 10.81 12.25 32.42
N ASP A 147 10.52 13.24 31.56
CA ASP A 147 9.88 13.02 30.26
C ASP A 147 10.57 13.75 29.10
N LEU A 148 11.03 12.97 28.11
CA LEU A 148 11.64 13.44 26.87
C LEU A 148 10.72 14.41 26.09
N THR A 149 9.41 14.18 26.11
CA THR A 149 8.40 15.00 25.43
C THR A 149 8.32 16.37 26.08
N VAL A 150 8.34 16.44 27.42
CA VAL A 150 8.29 17.70 28.16
C VAL A 150 9.52 18.53 27.87
N ILE A 151 10.74 17.97 27.97
CA ILE A 151 11.96 18.74 27.69
C ILE A 151 12.01 19.22 26.23
N THR A 152 11.55 18.39 25.28
CA THR A 152 11.44 18.79 23.87
C THR A 152 10.50 19.99 23.72
N ASN A 153 9.35 19.97 24.40
CA ASN A 153 8.35 21.03 24.37
C ASN A 153 8.88 22.34 25.00
N LEU A 154 9.53 22.27 26.16
CA LEU A 154 10.10 23.42 26.88
C LEU A 154 11.22 24.12 26.11
N MET A 155 12.06 23.34 25.40
CA MET A 155 13.06 23.90 24.50
C MET A 155 12.38 24.85 23.51
N GLU A 156 11.22 24.47 22.96
CA GLU A 156 10.50 25.21 21.93
C GLU A 156 9.63 26.36 22.46
N SER A 157 9.99 26.95 23.59
CA SER A 157 9.21 27.99 24.24
C SER A 157 9.47 29.42 23.74
N ARG A 158 8.42 30.23 23.72
CA ARG A 158 8.44 31.68 23.43
C ARG A 158 7.45 32.42 24.32
N THR A 159 7.86 33.56 24.88
CA THR A 159 6.99 34.39 25.73
C THR A 159 5.93 35.13 24.91
N ILE A 160 4.69 35.07 25.36
CA ILE A 160 3.55 35.80 24.82
C ILE A 160 3.23 37.02 25.71
N ALA A 161 3.17 36.80 27.02
CA ALA A 161 2.90 37.83 28.02
C ALA A 161 3.62 37.55 29.34
N GLY A 162 3.80 38.57 30.18
CA GLY A 162 4.54 38.48 31.43
C GLY A 162 6.06 38.62 31.26
N PRO A 163 6.83 38.38 32.33
CA PRO A 163 8.26 38.69 32.35
C PRO A 163 9.13 37.61 31.66
N GLU A 164 9.89 38.02 30.66
CA GLU A 164 10.80 37.15 29.88
C GLU A 164 11.89 36.47 30.74
N HIS A 165 12.27 37.06 31.87
CA HIS A 165 13.32 36.49 32.72
C HIS A 165 12.92 35.13 33.31
N LEU A 166 11.62 34.84 33.49
CA LEU A 166 11.14 33.53 33.94
C LEU A 166 11.44 32.45 32.90
N ARG A 167 11.19 32.73 31.61
CA ARG A 167 11.52 31.80 30.52
C ARG A 167 13.03 31.57 30.46
N GLN A 168 13.85 32.60 30.63
CA GLN A 168 15.30 32.47 30.66
C GLN A 168 15.78 31.57 31.80
N ARG A 169 15.24 31.74 33.01
CA ARG A 169 15.52 30.85 34.16
C ARG A 169 15.10 29.41 33.88
N MET A 170 13.90 29.21 33.32
CA MET A 170 13.42 27.88 32.92
C MET A 170 14.35 27.20 31.90
N LEU A 171 14.85 27.94 30.90
CA LEU A 171 15.81 27.40 29.93
C LEU A 171 17.17 27.06 30.56
N GLU A 172 17.63 27.85 31.54
CA GLU A 172 18.88 27.56 32.25
C GLU A 172 18.78 26.25 33.05
N VAL A 173 17.74 26.10 33.88
CA VAL A 173 17.56 24.90 34.72
C VAL A 173 17.24 23.65 33.90
N THR A 174 16.74 23.79 32.67
CA THR A 174 16.46 22.68 31.73
C THR A 174 17.57 22.44 30.69
N SER A 175 18.70 23.14 30.82
CA SER A 175 19.83 23.03 29.90
C SER A 175 20.50 21.65 29.93
N THR A 176 21.35 21.39 28.93
CA THR A 176 22.13 20.14 28.81
C THR A 176 23.09 19.89 29.97
N ARG A 177 23.41 20.91 30.77
CA ARG A 177 24.23 20.79 31.98
C ARG A 177 23.52 20.09 33.12
N HIS A 178 22.19 20.14 33.15
CA HIS A 178 21.39 19.66 34.28
C HIS A 178 20.57 18.41 33.97
N MET A 179 20.20 18.20 32.71
CA MET A 179 19.39 17.06 32.28
C MET A 179 19.59 16.78 30.80
N TRP A 180 19.30 15.54 30.38
CA TRP A 180 19.37 15.11 28.98
C TRP A 180 20.59 15.67 28.23
N PRO A 181 21.83 15.28 28.61
CA PRO A 181 23.01 15.56 27.81
C PRO A 181 22.78 15.11 26.36
N SER A 182 23.50 15.71 25.40
CA SER A 182 23.25 15.47 23.98
C SER A 182 23.24 14.01 23.57
N LYS A 183 24.11 13.19 24.17
CA LYS A 183 24.19 11.74 23.98
C LYS A 183 22.87 11.04 24.35
N ASP A 184 22.39 11.25 25.57
CA ASP A 184 21.16 10.62 26.07
C ASP A 184 19.93 11.10 25.30
N PHE A 185 19.88 12.40 25.00
CA PHE A 185 18.79 12.99 24.21
C PHE A 185 18.75 12.43 22.79
N PHE A 186 19.90 12.31 22.12
CA PHE A 186 20.01 11.74 20.78
C PHE A 186 19.55 10.28 20.76
N LEU A 187 20.06 9.44 21.66
CA LEU A 187 19.66 8.03 21.74
C LEU A 187 18.15 7.88 21.96
N ALA A 188 17.58 8.67 22.86
CA ALA A 188 16.16 8.64 23.15
C ALA A 188 15.31 9.11 21.95
N LYS A 189 15.71 10.19 21.25
CA LYS A 189 15.01 10.66 20.05
C LYS A 189 15.14 9.73 18.85
N HIS A 190 16.30 9.09 18.69
CA HIS A 190 16.49 8.08 17.66
C HIS A 190 15.58 6.86 17.89
N ALA A 191 15.43 6.42 19.15
CA ALA A 191 14.47 5.38 19.52
C ALA A 191 13.00 5.80 19.28
N GLU A 192 12.63 7.04 19.65
CA GLU A 192 11.30 7.61 19.39
C GLU A 192 10.98 7.61 17.88
N GLN A 193 11.95 8.01 17.04
CA GLN A 193 11.82 8.01 15.59
C GLN A 193 11.62 6.60 15.02
N LYS A 194 12.45 5.62 15.43
CA LYS A 194 12.30 4.22 15.00
C LYS A 194 10.93 3.65 15.37
N LYS A 195 10.48 3.87 16.60
CA LYS A 195 9.15 3.42 17.06
C LYS A 195 8.02 4.06 16.26
N ARG A 196 8.15 5.35 15.93
CA ARG A 196 7.17 6.06 15.08
C ARG A 196 7.16 5.50 13.66
N HIS A 197 8.32 5.30 13.03
CA HIS A 197 8.41 4.75 11.68
C HIS A 197 7.80 3.33 11.61
N HIS A 198 8.04 2.48 12.60
CA HIS A 198 7.43 1.15 12.70
C HIS A 198 5.89 1.19 12.73
N LYS A 199 5.30 2.17 13.42
CA LYS A 199 3.84 2.36 13.44
C LYS A 199 3.25 2.64 12.04
N TYR A 200 4.07 3.11 11.11
CA TYR A 200 3.71 3.39 9.72
C TYR A 200 4.38 2.42 8.74
N ASN A 201 4.67 1.18 9.16
CA ASN A 201 5.27 0.12 8.34
C ASN A 201 6.66 0.46 7.75
N ASP A 202 7.39 1.40 8.37
CA ASP A 202 8.74 1.84 7.97
C ASP A 202 8.84 2.27 6.49
N THR A 203 7.75 2.80 5.95
CA THR A 203 7.61 3.12 4.53
C THR A 203 7.04 4.51 4.31
N GLU A 204 7.75 5.29 3.49
CA GLU A 204 7.32 6.56 2.92
C GLU A 204 6.36 6.38 1.72
N TYR A 205 6.16 5.14 1.26
CA TYR A 205 5.49 4.82 -0.01
C TYR A 205 3.99 4.50 0.12
N ASN A 206 3.40 4.62 1.31
CA ASN A 206 1.99 4.30 1.54
C ASN A 206 1.07 5.25 0.75
N LEU A 207 0.08 4.71 0.04
CA LEU A 207 -0.92 5.49 -0.72
C LEU A 207 -1.75 6.48 0.08
N GLU A 208 -1.97 6.24 1.37
CA GLU A 208 -2.60 7.21 2.29
C GLU A 208 -1.59 7.68 3.35
N PRO A 209 -0.57 8.45 2.95
CA PRO A 209 0.55 8.77 3.82
C PRO A 209 0.16 9.75 4.93
N ASN A 210 0.88 9.72 6.05
CA ASN A 210 0.73 10.72 7.09
C ASN A 210 1.78 11.84 6.90
N VAL A 211 1.32 13.06 6.59
CA VAL A 211 2.17 14.23 6.26
C VAL A 211 3.11 14.62 7.41
N LYS A 212 2.75 14.26 8.65
CA LYS A 212 3.50 14.60 9.87
C LYS A 212 4.36 13.45 10.36
N GLY A 213 3.78 12.25 10.46
CA GLY A 213 4.31 11.13 11.24
C GLY A 213 5.02 10.03 10.43
N SER A 214 4.74 9.89 9.13
CA SER A 214 5.42 8.90 8.28
C SER A 214 6.92 9.21 8.12
N PRO A 215 7.76 8.24 7.74
CA PRO A 215 9.13 8.50 7.32
C PRO A 215 9.17 9.61 6.25
N GLY A 216 10.10 10.55 6.39
CA GLY A 216 10.19 11.75 5.56
C GLY A 216 9.12 12.82 5.82
N GLY A 217 8.24 12.65 6.81
CA GLY A 217 7.24 13.64 7.20
C GLY A 217 7.83 14.81 8.02
N LEU A 218 6.98 15.77 8.40
CA LEU A 218 7.39 16.95 9.18
C LEU A 218 8.12 16.61 10.48
N ARG A 219 7.80 15.48 11.11
CA ARG A 219 8.43 15.07 12.38
C ARG A 219 9.89 14.65 12.21
N ASP A 220 10.30 14.14 11.03
CA ASP A 220 11.72 13.83 10.77
C ASP A 220 12.56 15.12 10.76
N ILE A 221 12.05 16.17 10.12
CA ILE A 221 12.67 17.50 10.11
C ILE A 221 12.75 18.05 11.55
N GLN A 222 11.68 17.93 12.32
CA GLN A 222 11.65 18.37 13.72
C GLN A 222 12.66 17.61 14.59
N THR A 223 12.79 16.29 14.43
CA THR A 223 13.79 15.50 15.18
C THR A 223 15.20 16.00 14.91
N ILE A 224 15.55 16.28 13.65
CA ILE A 224 16.85 16.86 13.29
C ILE A 224 17.07 18.18 14.02
N LEU A 225 16.08 19.08 13.99
CA LEU A 225 16.14 20.38 14.66
C LEU A 225 16.31 20.25 16.17
N TRP A 226 15.60 19.32 16.81
CA TRP A 226 15.67 19.09 18.25
C TRP A 226 17.03 18.59 18.69
N VAL A 227 17.57 17.58 18.00
CA VAL A 227 18.89 17.03 18.30
C VAL A 227 19.96 18.10 18.05
N ALA A 228 19.87 18.83 16.94
CA ALA A 228 20.79 19.92 16.63
C ALA A 228 20.76 21.03 17.68
N ARG A 229 19.57 21.42 18.15
CA ARG A 229 19.42 22.42 19.20
C ARG A 229 20.00 21.94 20.52
N ARG A 230 19.80 20.67 20.87
CA ARG A 230 20.36 20.12 22.11
C ARG A 230 21.89 20.11 22.06
N GLN A 231 22.46 19.74 20.92
CA GLN A 231 23.92 19.66 20.74
C GLN A 231 24.61 21.03 20.60
N TYR A 232 24.05 21.93 19.79
CA TYR A 232 24.70 23.18 19.38
C TYR A 232 24.03 24.45 19.94
N GLY A 233 22.93 24.32 20.68
CA GLY A 233 22.23 25.44 21.32
C GLY A 233 21.32 26.26 20.38
N THR A 234 21.18 25.90 19.10
CA THR A 234 20.40 26.67 18.11
C THR A 234 19.38 25.83 17.35
N LEU A 235 18.18 26.38 17.11
CA LEU A 235 17.16 25.81 16.21
C LEU A 235 17.33 26.28 14.76
N ASN A 236 18.22 27.24 14.50
CA ASN A 236 18.32 27.85 13.18
C ASN A 236 19.15 26.95 12.26
N LEU A 237 18.50 26.29 11.28
CA LEU A 237 19.17 25.47 10.26
C LEU A 237 20.29 26.22 9.53
N HIS A 238 20.13 27.53 9.34
CA HIS A 238 21.13 28.38 8.69
C HIS A 238 22.37 28.61 9.57
N ALA A 239 22.20 28.60 10.90
CA ALA A 239 23.31 28.64 11.84
C ALA A 239 24.04 27.30 11.89
N LEU A 240 23.31 26.17 11.79
CA LEU A 240 23.89 24.83 11.69
C LEU A 240 24.73 24.65 10.40
N ALA A 241 24.34 25.30 9.30
CA ALA A 241 25.15 25.31 8.09
C ALA A 241 26.47 26.11 8.26
N GLY A 242 26.47 27.16 9.09
CA GLY A 242 27.68 27.94 9.40
C GLY A 242 28.72 27.17 10.22
N GLU A 243 28.26 26.21 11.05
CA GLU A 243 29.09 25.31 11.84
C GLU A 243 29.56 24.06 11.05
N GLY A 244 29.26 23.98 9.74
CA GLY A 244 29.64 22.85 8.87
C GLY A 244 28.82 21.57 9.07
N PHE A 245 27.76 21.60 9.89
CA PHE A 245 26.91 20.45 10.18
C PHE A 245 25.98 20.09 9.00
N LEU A 246 25.42 21.09 8.33
CA LEU A 246 24.63 20.94 7.10
C LEU A 246 25.32 21.64 5.94
N LEU A 247 25.29 21.03 4.76
CA LEU A 247 25.62 21.73 3.53
C LEU A 247 24.51 22.75 3.22
N GLY A 248 24.85 23.86 2.55
CA GLY A 248 23.87 24.87 2.15
C GLY A 248 22.73 24.30 1.28
N SER A 249 23.05 23.31 0.45
CA SER A 249 22.08 22.56 -0.36
C SER A 249 21.17 21.66 0.48
N GLU A 250 21.68 21.03 1.54
CA GLU A 250 20.89 20.21 2.47
C GLU A 250 19.88 21.08 3.23
N ASN A 251 20.31 22.25 3.71
CA ASN A 251 19.42 23.21 4.36
C ASN A 251 18.32 23.71 3.41
N ALA A 252 18.68 24.11 2.19
CA ALA A 252 17.71 24.56 1.19
C ALA A 252 16.67 23.47 0.85
N LEU A 253 17.12 22.21 0.73
CA LEU A 253 16.24 21.07 0.50
C LEU A 253 15.24 20.89 1.64
N LEU A 254 15.69 20.87 2.91
CA LEU A 254 14.79 20.75 4.07
C LEU A 254 13.79 21.90 4.12
N ALA A 255 14.24 23.14 3.90
CA ALA A 255 13.38 24.32 3.93
C ALA A 255 12.29 24.26 2.85
N SER A 256 12.64 23.96 1.59
CA SER A 256 11.66 23.85 0.50
C SER A 256 10.70 22.66 0.69
N SER A 257 11.19 21.58 1.29
CA SER A 257 10.40 20.37 1.55
C SER A 257 9.41 20.61 2.68
N GLN A 258 9.84 21.30 3.74
CA GLN A 258 8.97 21.75 4.82
C GLN A 258 7.86 22.68 4.31
N GLU A 259 8.21 23.67 3.48
CA GLU A 259 7.21 24.56 2.87
C GLU A 259 6.18 23.77 2.04
N PHE A 260 6.62 22.80 1.25
CA PHE A 260 5.71 21.96 0.48
C PHE A 260 4.78 21.15 1.39
N LEU A 261 5.31 20.45 2.40
CA LEU A 261 4.49 19.67 3.35
C LEU A 261 3.55 20.56 4.16
N TRP A 262 3.97 21.78 4.49
CA TRP A 262 3.10 22.78 5.11
C TRP A 262 1.94 23.17 4.20
N LYS A 263 2.19 23.34 2.90
CA LYS A 263 1.15 23.67 1.91
C LYS A 263 0.10 22.56 1.83
N VAL A 264 0.56 21.31 1.80
CA VAL A 264 -0.30 20.12 1.80
C VAL A 264 -1.11 20.03 3.11
N ARG A 265 -0.45 20.17 4.26
CA ARG A 265 -1.11 20.09 5.57
C ARG A 265 -2.14 21.21 5.78
N TYR A 266 -1.83 22.43 5.35
CA TYR A 266 -2.78 23.55 5.39
C TYR A 266 -4.02 23.25 4.55
N ALA A 267 -3.84 22.82 3.30
CA ALA A 267 -4.94 22.43 2.42
C ALA A 267 -5.80 21.31 3.02
N LEU A 268 -5.15 20.28 3.58
CA LEU A 268 -5.81 19.15 4.22
C LEU A 268 -6.67 19.59 5.41
N HIS A 269 -6.14 20.39 6.32
CA HIS A 269 -6.87 20.90 7.48
C HIS A 269 -8.04 21.81 7.07
N MET A 270 -7.83 22.66 6.07
CA MET A 270 -8.87 23.55 5.53
C MET A 270 -10.03 22.74 4.93
N LEU A 271 -9.73 21.70 4.13
CA LEU A 271 -10.74 20.85 3.49
C LEU A 271 -11.44 19.90 4.46
N ALA A 272 -10.70 19.33 5.41
CA ALA A 272 -11.24 18.42 6.42
C ALA A 272 -12.10 19.13 7.48
N GLY A 273 -11.92 20.45 7.65
CA GLY A 273 -12.57 21.21 8.71
C GLY A 273 -12.11 20.81 10.13
N ARG A 274 -10.87 20.33 10.21
CA ARG A 274 -10.33 19.17 10.93
C ARG A 274 -8.84 19.26 11.27
N SER A 275 -8.40 18.88 12.47
CA SER A 275 -7.04 18.30 12.57
C SER A 275 -7.06 16.96 11.84
N GLU A 276 -6.33 16.88 10.74
CA GLU A 276 -6.17 15.67 9.92
C GLU A 276 -4.77 15.67 9.32
N ASP A 277 -3.99 14.63 9.60
CA ASP A 277 -2.61 14.53 9.09
C ASP A 277 -2.47 13.36 8.08
N ARG A 278 -3.52 12.56 7.87
CA ARG A 278 -3.55 11.51 6.83
C ARG A 278 -4.07 12.07 5.52
N LEU A 279 -3.30 11.89 4.45
CA LEU A 279 -3.66 12.26 3.10
C LEU A 279 -4.52 11.14 2.47
N LEU A 280 -5.74 11.00 2.96
CA LEU A 280 -6.72 10.03 2.45
C LEU A 280 -7.09 10.33 0.99
N PHE A 281 -7.52 9.30 0.25
CA PHE A 281 -7.85 9.43 -1.18
C PHE A 281 -8.89 10.53 -1.49
N ASP A 282 -9.89 10.71 -0.61
CA ASP A 282 -10.92 11.75 -0.76
C ASP A 282 -10.33 13.17 -0.75
N TYR A 283 -9.27 13.40 0.02
CA TYR A 283 -8.56 14.68 0.05
C TYR A 283 -7.53 14.83 -1.05
N GLN A 284 -6.87 13.76 -1.50
CA GLN A 284 -5.83 13.82 -2.54
C GLN A 284 -6.31 14.53 -3.81
N ARG A 285 -7.50 14.17 -4.31
CA ARG A 285 -8.10 14.79 -5.50
C ARG A 285 -8.38 16.28 -5.30
N SER A 286 -9.00 16.61 -4.19
CA SER A 286 -9.38 17.99 -3.85
C SER A 286 -8.15 18.87 -3.67
N ILE A 287 -7.10 18.36 -3.03
CA ILE A 287 -5.83 19.04 -2.82
C ILE A 287 -5.07 19.22 -4.13
N ALA A 288 -5.04 18.20 -5.00
CA ALA A 288 -4.40 18.30 -6.31
C ALA A 288 -4.98 19.47 -7.14
N SER A 289 -6.32 19.55 -7.21
CA SER A 289 -6.99 20.67 -7.89
C SER A 289 -6.72 22.01 -7.21
N LEU A 290 -6.81 22.08 -5.87
CA LEU A 290 -6.56 23.29 -5.10
C LEU A 290 -5.13 23.82 -5.24
N LEU A 291 -4.15 22.93 -5.43
CA LEU A 291 -2.75 23.29 -5.64
C LEU A 291 -2.40 23.52 -7.12
N GLY A 292 -3.38 23.48 -8.03
CA GLY A 292 -3.21 23.79 -9.45
C GLY A 292 -2.62 22.66 -10.30
N TYR A 293 -2.79 21.39 -9.89
CA TYR A 293 -2.44 20.25 -10.74
C TYR A 293 -3.57 19.98 -11.72
N GLU A 294 -3.20 19.75 -12.98
CA GLU A 294 -4.11 19.45 -14.09
C GLU A 294 -3.75 18.08 -14.69
N ASP A 295 -4.74 17.44 -15.31
CA ASP A 295 -4.54 16.22 -16.09
C ASP A 295 -3.67 16.51 -17.32
N ASN A 296 -2.94 15.53 -17.81
CA ASN A 296 -2.30 15.57 -19.13
C ASN A 296 -2.51 14.24 -19.86
N ASP A 297 -2.05 14.14 -21.10
CA ASP A 297 -2.25 12.95 -21.95
C ASP A 297 -1.75 11.63 -21.32
N ALA A 298 -0.84 11.68 -20.35
CA ALA A 298 -0.18 10.50 -19.77
C ALA A 298 -0.51 10.24 -18.29
N LYS A 299 -0.92 11.26 -17.52
CA LYS A 299 -1.06 11.18 -16.05
C LYS A 299 -2.20 12.06 -15.54
N LEU A 300 -2.90 11.54 -14.53
CA LEU A 300 -3.92 12.30 -13.80
C LEU A 300 -3.28 13.37 -12.90
N ALA A 301 -4.00 14.46 -12.65
CA ALA A 301 -3.60 15.54 -11.75
C ALA A 301 -3.20 15.01 -10.36
N ILE A 302 -3.95 14.02 -9.87
CA ILE A 302 -3.71 13.35 -8.58
C ILE A 302 -2.36 12.64 -8.59
N GLU A 303 -2.07 11.87 -9.64
CA GLU A 303 -0.80 11.13 -9.76
C GLU A 303 0.40 12.08 -9.85
N ARG A 304 0.25 13.21 -10.55
CA ARG A 304 1.30 14.25 -10.63
C ARG A 304 1.56 14.88 -9.27
N PHE A 305 0.49 15.21 -8.53
CA PHE A 305 0.58 15.74 -7.17
C PHE A 305 1.24 14.74 -6.23
N MET A 306 0.75 13.50 -6.20
CA MET A 306 1.27 12.43 -5.34
C MET A 306 2.71 12.07 -5.70
N GLN A 307 3.08 12.07 -6.98
CA GLN A 307 4.46 11.84 -7.40
C GLN A 307 5.40 12.93 -6.86
N LYS A 308 4.99 14.20 -6.90
CA LYS A 308 5.77 15.27 -6.26
C LYS A 308 5.85 15.06 -4.76
N TYR A 309 4.74 14.70 -4.11
CA TYR A 309 4.70 14.43 -2.67
C TYR A 309 5.69 13.34 -2.26
N TYR A 310 5.66 12.17 -2.91
CA TYR A 310 6.59 11.07 -2.60
C TYR A 310 8.03 11.48 -2.82
N ARG A 311 8.35 12.20 -3.91
CA ARG A 311 9.73 12.68 -4.15
C ARG A 311 10.24 13.62 -3.06
N VAL A 312 9.37 14.49 -2.53
CA VAL A 312 9.70 15.36 -1.40
C VAL A 312 9.95 14.55 -0.13
N VAL A 313 9.04 13.64 0.21
CA VAL A 313 9.14 12.80 1.43
C VAL A 313 10.37 11.87 1.36
N MET A 314 10.63 11.24 0.21
CA MET A 314 11.85 10.46 -0.01
C MET A 314 13.10 11.30 0.20
N SER A 315 13.15 12.51 -0.37
CA SER A 315 14.30 13.41 -0.19
C SER A 315 14.53 13.83 1.26
N ILE A 316 13.45 14.02 2.04
CA ILE A 316 13.54 14.29 3.48
C ILE A 316 14.05 13.05 4.21
N ALA A 317 13.48 11.87 3.94
CA ALA A 317 13.88 10.62 4.58
C ALA A 317 15.37 10.34 4.30
N GLU A 318 15.81 10.47 3.04
CA GLU A 318 17.20 10.37 2.60
C GLU A 318 18.13 11.24 3.45
N LEU A 319 17.79 12.52 3.57
CA LEU A 319 18.60 13.47 4.30
C LEU A 319 18.52 13.25 5.81
N SER A 320 17.37 12.82 6.34
CA SER A 320 17.21 12.49 7.76
C SER A 320 18.11 11.34 8.17
N ASP A 321 18.18 10.26 7.39
CA ASP A 321 19.06 9.14 7.70
C ASP A 321 20.54 9.56 7.68
N LEU A 322 20.94 10.34 6.68
CA LEU A 322 22.31 10.87 6.57
C LEU A 322 22.66 11.70 7.81
N ILE A 323 21.79 12.62 8.21
CA ILE A 323 22.02 13.52 9.35
C ILE A 323 22.01 12.75 10.67
N ILE A 324 21.10 11.79 10.86
CA ILE A 324 21.05 10.96 12.07
C ILE A 324 22.33 10.13 12.19
N GLN A 325 22.80 9.55 11.08
CA GLN A 325 24.05 8.83 11.06
C GLN A 325 25.24 9.74 11.40
N HIS A 326 25.26 10.96 10.85
CA HIS A 326 26.29 11.94 11.19
C HIS A 326 26.25 12.32 12.68
N PHE A 327 25.06 12.47 13.27
CA PHE A 327 24.91 12.65 14.72
C PHE A 327 25.41 11.44 15.50
N GLU A 328 25.16 10.22 15.04
CA GLU A 328 25.68 9.00 15.66
C GLU A 328 27.21 9.02 15.69
N GLU A 329 27.84 9.36 14.56
CA GLU A 329 29.30 9.48 14.41
C GLU A 329 29.90 10.60 15.27
N VAL A 330 29.23 11.76 15.40
CA VAL A 330 29.76 12.90 16.16
C VAL A 330 29.48 12.81 17.66
N ILE A 331 28.32 12.27 18.06
CA ILE A 331 27.86 12.27 19.46
C ILE A 331 28.27 10.99 20.19
N LEU A 332 28.30 9.83 19.51
CA LEU A 332 28.55 8.54 20.17
C LEU A 332 29.97 8.01 20.04
N SER A 333 30.76 8.45 19.05
CA SER A 333 32.12 7.96 18.87
C SER A 333 33.06 8.48 19.97
N GLU A 334 33.42 7.60 20.91
CA GLU A 334 34.37 7.88 21.99
C GLU A 334 35.78 7.30 21.72
N ASP A 335 35.95 6.45 20.71
CA ASP A 335 37.25 5.92 20.24
C ASP A 335 37.10 5.45 18.79
N SER A 336 37.78 6.10 17.84
CA SER A 336 37.74 5.69 16.43
C SER A 336 38.75 4.56 16.20
N GLY A 337 38.26 3.35 15.92
CA GLY A 337 39.13 2.25 15.53
C GLY A 337 39.96 2.60 14.30
N THR A 338 41.18 2.08 14.20
CA THR A 338 42.01 2.29 13.01
C THR A 338 41.27 1.79 11.76
N PRO A 339 41.13 2.63 10.70
CA PRO A 339 40.44 2.23 9.49
C PRO A 339 41.06 0.98 8.87
N GLN A 340 40.23 0.03 8.43
CA GLN A 340 40.67 -1.19 7.77
C GLN A 340 40.53 -1.04 6.25
N PRO A 341 41.62 -1.06 5.46
CA PRO A 341 41.54 -0.86 4.03
C PRO A 341 40.81 -2.04 3.34
N ILE A 342 39.85 -1.73 2.46
CA ILE A 342 39.25 -2.73 1.55
C ILE A 342 40.04 -2.73 0.24
N ASN A 343 40.23 -1.54 -0.33
CA ASN A 343 41.02 -1.33 -1.54
C ASN A 343 41.57 0.11 -1.56
N SER A 344 42.15 0.54 -2.68
CA SER A 344 42.73 1.90 -2.79
C SER A 344 41.70 3.04 -2.76
N ARG A 345 40.40 2.73 -2.82
CA ARG A 345 39.29 3.69 -2.90
C ARG A 345 38.44 3.68 -1.62
N PHE A 346 38.28 2.52 -0.99
CA PHE A 346 37.41 2.33 0.17
C PHE A 346 38.11 1.66 1.35
N GLN A 347 37.67 2.03 2.56
CA GLN A 347 38.08 1.45 3.83
C GLN A 347 36.86 1.28 4.76
N LEU A 348 37.01 0.46 5.80
CA LEU A 348 36.02 0.28 6.86
C LEU A 348 36.40 1.07 8.10
N HIS A 349 35.41 1.76 8.67
CA HIS A 349 35.50 2.46 9.93
C HIS A 349 34.29 2.08 10.78
N ASP A 350 34.50 1.42 11.93
CA ASP A 350 33.44 0.92 12.83
C ASP A 350 32.35 0.05 12.16
N GLY A 351 32.74 -0.66 11.09
CA GLY A 351 31.85 -1.51 10.30
C GLY A 351 31.04 -0.76 9.22
N TYR A 352 31.32 0.53 9.00
CA TYR A 352 30.79 1.32 7.90
C TYR A 352 31.85 1.53 6.82
N ILE A 353 31.45 1.44 5.55
CA ILE A 353 32.35 1.72 4.42
C ILE A 353 32.45 3.22 4.18
N GLU A 354 33.67 3.71 3.97
CA GLU A 354 33.96 5.10 3.63
C GLU A 354 34.98 5.21 2.48
N ALA A 355 34.91 6.31 1.73
CA ALA A 355 35.91 6.65 0.74
C ALA A 355 37.21 7.07 1.43
N THR A 356 38.35 6.60 0.91
CA THR A 356 39.68 6.92 1.44
C THR A 356 40.08 8.39 1.28
N HIS A 357 39.46 9.13 0.35
CA HIS A 357 39.67 10.57 0.17
C HIS A 357 38.51 11.25 -0.59
N ALA A 358 38.38 12.58 -0.47
CA ALA A 358 37.29 13.35 -1.07
C ALA A 358 37.16 13.21 -2.61
N HIS A 359 38.28 13.07 -3.32
CA HIS A 359 38.27 13.01 -4.80
C HIS A 359 38.07 11.60 -5.39
N VAL A 360 37.64 10.59 -4.62
CA VAL A 360 37.54 9.19 -5.12
C VAL A 360 36.61 9.11 -6.33
N PHE A 361 35.40 9.67 -6.25
CA PHE A 361 34.43 9.60 -7.34
C PHE A 361 34.79 10.51 -8.52
N GLN A 362 35.46 11.63 -8.28
CA GLN A 362 35.97 12.49 -9.36
C GLN A 362 37.05 11.79 -10.19
N ARG A 363 37.98 11.08 -9.54
CA ARG A 363 39.08 10.38 -10.21
C ARG A 363 38.66 9.02 -10.78
N THR A 364 37.78 8.33 -10.07
CA THR A 364 37.27 7.00 -10.44
C THR A 364 35.75 6.99 -10.36
N PRO A 365 35.03 7.53 -11.36
CA PRO A 365 33.58 7.61 -11.32
C PRO A 365 32.90 6.26 -11.10
N PHE A 366 33.41 5.19 -11.73
CA PHE A 366 32.83 3.83 -11.59
C PHE A 366 32.79 3.33 -10.14
N ALA A 367 33.59 3.92 -9.24
CA ALA A 367 33.55 3.62 -7.81
C ALA A 367 32.17 3.90 -7.19
N MET A 368 31.36 4.77 -7.81
CA MET A 368 29.98 5.03 -7.41
C MET A 368 29.08 3.79 -7.50
N LEU A 369 29.34 2.85 -8.43
CA LEU A 369 28.67 1.55 -8.47
C LEU A 369 29.43 0.49 -7.65
N GLU A 370 30.76 0.55 -7.68
CA GLU A 370 31.62 -0.42 -6.99
C GLU A 370 31.32 -0.52 -5.50
N ILE A 371 31.07 0.60 -4.82
CA ILE A 371 30.76 0.62 -3.39
C ILE A 371 29.60 -0.32 -3.03
N PHE A 372 28.56 -0.37 -3.87
CA PHE A 372 27.39 -1.22 -3.63
C PHE A 372 27.67 -2.69 -3.89
N VAL A 373 28.55 -3.00 -4.84
CA VAL A 373 29.03 -4.37 -5.11
C VAL A 373 29.87 -4.86 -3.93
N LEU A 374 30.82 -4.04 -3.44
CA LEU A 374 31.62 -4.36 -2.26
C LEU A 374 30.71 -4.62 -1.05
N MET A 375 29.70 -3.80 -0.82
CA MET A 375 28.73 -4.00 0.26
C MET A 375 27.82 -5.24 0.10
N ALA A 376 27.70 -5.77 -1.11
CA ALA A 376 26.97 -7.01 -1.39
C ALA A 376 27.85 -8.24 -1.13
N GLN A 377 29.14 -8.15 -1.50
CA GLN A 377 30.16 -9.18 -1.30
C GLN A 377 30.61 -9.27 0.17
N HIS A 378 30.50 -8.18 0.93
CA HIS A 378 30.87 -8.07 2.34
C HIS A 378 29.62 -7.82 3.20
N PRO A 379 28.84 -8.87 3.56
CA PRO A 379 27.57 -8.72 4.26
C PRO A 379 27.70 -8.10 5.66
N GLU A 380 28.88 -8.20 6.29
CA GLU A 380 29.24 -7.60 7.57
C GLU A 380 29.24 -6.07 7.55
N ILE A 381 29.35 -5.44 6.37
CA ILE A 381 29.30 -3.99 6.23
C ILE A 381 27.89 -3.50 6.58
N LYS A 382 27.81 -2.68 7.63
CA LYS A 382 26.55 -2.17 8.19
C LYS A 382 25.92 -1.12 7.28
N GLY A 383 26.72 -0.20 6.73
CA GLY A 383 26.25 0.94 5.96
C GLY A 383 27.39 1.73 5.34
N VAL A 384 27.08 2.86 4.71
CA VAL A 384 28.04 3.82 4.14
C VAL A 384 28.14 5.00 5.10
N ARG A 385 29.33 5.52 5.41
CA ARG A 385 29.48 6.72 6.27
C ARG A 385 28.86 7.98 5.67
N ALA A 386 28.39 8.89 6.54
CA ALA A 386 27.67 10.09 6.12
C ALA A 386 28.44 10.94 5.09
N ASP A 387 29.74 11.15 5.32
CA ASP A 387 30.59 11.92 4.39
C ASP A 387 30.76 11.25 3.03
N THR A 388 30.80 9.91 3.00
CA THR A 388 30.85 9.17 1.73
C THR A 388 29.52 9.25 0.98
N ILE A 389 28.39 9.27 1.70
CA ILE A 389 27.07 9.54 1.08
C ILE A 389 27.05 10.96 0.51
N ARG A 390 27.54 11.97 1.24
CA ARG A 390 27.66 13.35 0.71
C ARG A 390 28.51 13.42 -0.56
N LEU A 391 29.66 12.74 -0.58
CA LEU A 391 30.52 12.65 -1.76
C LEU A 391 29.82 11.98 -2.95
N LEU A 392 29.07 10.89 -2.73
CA LEU A 392 28.24 10.27 -3.77
C LEU A 392 27.23 11.27 -4.32
N ARG A 393 26.53 12.00 -3.45
CA ARG A 393 25.50 12.99 -3.81
C ARG A 393 26.06 14.14 -4.65
N GLU A 394 27.20 14.69 -4.23
CA GLU A 394 27.88 15.76 -4.93
C GLU A 394 28.27 15.35 -6.36
N HIS A 395 28.75 14.11 -6.53
CA HIS A 395 29.28 13.61 -7.80
C HIS A 395 28.25 12.86 -8.67
N ARG A 396 26.96 12.83 -8.29
CA ARG A 396 25.85 12.27 -9.08
C ARG A 396 25.81 12.78 -10.52
N HIS A 397 26.21 14.04 -10.75
CA HIS A 397 26.25 14.67 -12.07
C HIS A 397 27.20 13.99 -13.06
N LEU A 398 28.15 13.17 -12.58
CA LEU A 398 29.05 12.37 -13.42
C LEU A 398 28.35 11.14 -14.03
N ILE A 399 27.14 10.79 -13.58
CA ILE A 399 26.34 9.69 -14.14
C ILE A 399 25.62 10.19 -15.40
N ASN A 400 26.37 10.30 -16.50
CA ASN A 400 25.89 10.69 -17.82
C ASN A 400 25.89 9.48 -18.80
N ASP A 401 25.70 9.72 -20.10
CA ASP A 401 25.70 8.63 -21.10
C ASP A 401 27.04 7.91 -21.20
N ASP A 402 28.17 8.61 -21.07
CA ASP A 402 29.49 7.96 -21.07
C ASP A 402 29.64 7.01 -19.88
N PHE A 403 29.18 7.44 -18.70
CA PHE A 403 29.13 6.59 -17.51
C PHE A 403 28.26 5.36 -17.73
N ARG A 404 27.06 5.53 -18.31
CA ARG A 404 26.10 4.44 -18.56
C ARG A 404 26.59 3.42 -19.59
N ASN A 405 27.49 3.82 -20.49
CA ASN A 405 28.06 2.96 -21.54
C ASN A 405 29.46 2.42 -21.20
N ASP A 406 30.05 2.81 -20.05
CA ASP A 406 31.34 2.28 -19.59
C ASP A 406 31.20 0.81 -19.19
N ILE A 407 32.01 -0.06 -19.82
CA ILE A 407 32.03 -1.50 -19.55
C ILE A 407 32.21 -1.81 -18.06
N ARG A 408 33.00 -1.02 -17.32
CA ARG A 408 33.22 -1.23 -15.88
C ARG A 408 31.92 -1.06 -15.11
N ASN A 409 31.12 -0.06 -15.46
CA ASN A 409 29.85 0.23 -14.80
C ASN A 409 28.81 -0.84 -15.12
N THR A 410 28.69 -1.20 -16.40
CA THR A 410 27.75 -2.26 -16.81
C THR A 410 28.12 -3.59 -16.17
N SER A 411 29.41 -3.94 -16.11
CA SER A 411 29.87 -5.16 -15.45
C SER A 411 29.64 -5.14 -13.94
N LEU A 412 29.91 -4.03 -13.25
CA LEU A 412 29.64 -3.89 -11.81
C LEU A 412 28.15 -4.03 -11.49
N PHE A 413 27.27 -3.46 -12.32
CA PHE A 413 25.84 -3.57 -12.11
C PHE A 413 25.35 -5.01 -12.26
N ILE A 414 25.83 -5.76 -13.27
CA ILE A 414 25.51 -7.18 -13.41
C ILE A 414 26.11 -8.01 -12.25
N GLU A 415 27.32 -7.67 -11.79
CA GLU A 415 27.97 -8.34 -10.66
C GLU A 415 27.15 -8.19 -9.36
N LEU A 416 26.52 -7.04 -9.13
CA LEU A 416 25.61 -6.86 -8.00
C LEU A 416 24.47 -7.90 -8.00
N PHE A 417 23.93 -8.25 -9.17
CA PHE A 417 22.85 -9.23 -9.29
C PHE A 417 23.30 -10.69 -9.16
N LYS A 418 24.62 -10.95 -9.24
CA LYS A 418 25.23 -12.27 -9.01
C LYS A 418 25.60 -12.51 -7.56
N CYS A 419 25.57 -11.48 -6.71
CA CYS A 419 25.88 -11.60 -5.30
C CYS A 419 24.86 -12.47 -4.55
N GLU A 420 25.34 -13.36 -3.68
CA GLU A 420 24.47 -14.22 -2.86
C GLU A 420 23.65 -13.43 -1.83
N MET A 421 24.13 -12.27 -1.40
CA MET A 421 23.47 -11.45 -0.38
C MET A 421 23.48 -9.97 -0.78
N GLY A 422 22.63 -9.19 -0.12
CA GLY A 422 22.69 -7.72 -0.21
C GLY A 422 22.09 -7.07 -1.46
N ILE A 423 21.63 -7.81 -2.49
CA ILE A 423 21.06 -7.24 -3.74
C ILE A 423 19.97 -6.19 -3.43
N HIS A 424 18.87 -6.60 -2.78
CA HIS A 424 17.77 -5.70 -2.42
C HIS A 424 18.23 -4.53 -1.54
N ARG A 425 19.08 -4.79 -0.53
CA ARG A 425 19.58 -3.77 0.40
C ARG A 425 20.36 -2.69 -0.34
N ASN A 426 21.20 -3.08 -1.29
CA ASN A 426 22.05 -2.18 -2.03
C ASN A 426 21.29 -1.47 -3.16
N LEU A 427 20.33 -2.12 -3.83
CA LEU A 427 19.42 -1.41 -4.75
C LEU A 427 18.58 -0.34 -4.02
N ARG A 428 18.08 -0.64 -2.81
CA ARG A 428 17.40 0.36 -1.97
C ARG A 428 18.31 1.53 -1.63
N ARG A 429 19.59 1.27 -1.29
CA ARG A 429 20.59 2.35 -1.07
C ARG A 429 20.90 3.12 -2.35
N MET A 430 21.00 2.46 -3.49
CA MET A 430 21.22 3.13 -4.78
C MET A 430 20.04 4.04 -5.12
N ASN A 431 18.80 3.59 -4.91
CA ASN A 431 17.61 4.43 -5.10
C ASN A 431 17.63 5.62 -4.13
N ARG A 432 17.84 5.35 -2.85
CA ARG A 432 17.94 6.34 -1.77
C ARG A 432 19.11 7.31 -1.93
N TYR A 433 20.16 6.92 -2.63
CA TYR A 433 21.29 7.81 -2.93
C TYR A 433 21.17 8.40 -4.32
N GLY A 434 20.00 8.32 -4.97
CA GLY A 434 19.74 8.87 -6.30
C GLY A 434 20.61 8.29 -7.42
N ILE A 435 21.37 7.24 -7.14
CA ILE A 435 22.29 6.59 -8.09
C ILE A 435 21.50 5.72 -9.07
N LEU A 436 20.51 4.95 -8.57
CA LEU A 436 19.78 3.98 -9.39
C LEU A 436 19.03 4.66 -10.54
N GLY A 437 18.24 5.71 -10.24
CA GLY A 437 17.47 6.43 -11.26
C GLY A 437 18.31 7.27 -12.23
N LEU A 438 19.54 7.66 -11.86
CA LEU A 438 20.47 8.31 -12.80
C LEU A 438 21.16 7.28 -13.72
N TYR A 439 21.50 6.10 -13.17
CA TYR A 439 22.10 5.01 -13.91
C TYR A 439 21.11 4.33 -14.89
N LEU A 440 19.87 4.16 -14.44
CA LEU A 440 18.73 3.66 -15.21
C LEU A 440 17.66 4.77 -15.31
N PRO A 441 17.72 5.65 -16.32
CA PRO A 441 16.71 6.71 -16.54
C PRO A 441 15.27 6.23 -16.49
N GLU A 442 15.00 5.07 -17.09
CA GLU A 442 13.72 4.38 -17.08
C GLU A 442 13.22 4.12 -15.65
N PHE A 443 14.11 3.73 -14.74
CA PHE A 443 13.80 3.62 -13.31
C PHE A 443 13.56 4.99 -12.68
N GLY A 444 14.37 5.99 -13.03
CA GLY A 444 14.18 7.36 -12.56
C GLY A 444 12.81 7.96 -12.89
N HIS A 445 12.18 7.54 -13.99
CA HIS A 445 10.84 7.99 -14.37
C HIS A 445 9.74 7.43 -13.45
N ILE A 446 9.89 6.21 -12.96
CA ILE A 446 8.94 5.55 -12.05
C ILE A 446 9.16 5.89 -10.58
N VAL A 447 10.27 6.56 -10.22
CA VAL A 447 10.52 6.99 -8.83
C VAL A 447 9.41 7.92 -8.34
N GLY A 448 8.72 7.49 -7.28
CA GLY A 448 7.56 8.16 -6.70
C GLY A 448 6.28 8.05 -7.55
N GLN A 449 6.28 7.22 -8.60
CA GLN A 449 5.08 7.04 -9.42
C GLN A 449 4.05 6.24 -8.64
N MET A 450 2.91 6.87 -8.34
CA MET A 450 1.74 6.21 -7.79
C MET A 450 0.95 5.56 -8.93
N GLN A 451 0.35 4.40 -8.65
CA GLN A 451 -0.80 3.91 -9.41
C GLN A 451 -2.04 4.27 -8.61
N HIS A 452 -2.95 5.04 -9.20
CA HIS A 452 -4.19 5.41 -8.52
C HIS A 452 -5.20 4.25 -8.59
N ASP A 453 -4.87 3.15 -7.92
CA ASP A 453 -5.73 2.00 -7.69
C ASP A 453 -5.65 1.53 -6.23
N LEU A 454 -6.57 0.65 -5.85
CA LEU A 454 -6.70 0.14 -4.49
C LEU A 454 -5.74 -1.02 -4.16
N PHE A 455 -4.96 -1.49 -5.14
CA PHE A 455 -4.17 -2.72 -5.02
C PHE A 455 -2.72 -2.44 -4.66
N HIS A 456 -2.18 -1.35 -5.18
CA HIS A 456 -0.79 -0.98 -4.97
C HIS A 456 -0.66 -0.14 -3.71
N ILE A 457 -0.25 -0.71 -2.58
CA ILE A 457 0.02 0.10 -1.38
C ILE A 457 1.33 0.90 -1.47
N TYR A 458 2.10 0.74 -2.55
CA TYR A 458 3.43 1.29 -2.76
C TYR A 458 3.51 2.01 -4.12
N THR A 459 4.42 2.98 -4.23
CA THR A 459 4.83 3.53 -5.54
C THR A 459 5.53 2.45 -6.38
N VAL A 460 5.53 2.61 -7.71
CA VAL A 460 6.06 1.61 -8.66
C VAL A 460 7.52 1.25 -8.35
N ASP A 461 8.36 2.23 -8.02
CA ASP A 461 9.75 1.97 -7.65
C ASP A 461 9.90 1.16 -6.35
N ALA A 462 9.11 1.48 -5.32
CA ALA A 462 9.11 0.76 -4.06
C ALA A 462 8.55 -0.66 -4.22
N HIS A 463 7.49 -0.83 -5.01
CA HIS A 463 6.94 -2.12 -5.38
C HIS A 463 8.00 -2.97 -6.12
N THR A 464 8.69 -2.40 -7.11
CA THR A 464 9.77 -3.06 -7.87
C THR A 464 10.89 -3.56 -6.94
N LEU A 465 11.33 -2.74 -5.99
CA LEU A 465 12.34 -3.16 -5.01
C LEU A 465 11.80 -4.22 -4.04
N ASN A 466 10.52 -4.13 -3.64
CA ASN A 466 9.86 -5.11 -2.80
C ASN A 466 9.66 -6.46 -3.52
N LEU A 467 9.44 -6.46 -4.84
CA LEU A 467 9.44 -7.67 -5.68
C LEU A 467 10.79 -8.37 -5.58
N ILE A 468 11.89 -7.65 -5.77
CA ILE A 468 13.24 -8.21 -5.65
C ILE A 468 13.46 -8.79 -4.24
N LYS A 469 12.97 -8.13 -3.19
CA LYS A 469 12.99 -8.67 -1.81
C LYS A 469 12.26 -10.02 -1.72
N HIS A 470 11.08 -10.15 -2.31
CA HIS A 470 10.32 -11.41 -2.31
C HIS A 470 11.02 -12.51 -3.11
N LEU A 471 11.54 -12.19 -4.30
CA LEU A 471 12.35 -13.12 -5.11
C LEU A 471 13.56 -13.65 -4.35
N ARG A 472 14.29 -12.79 -3.62
CA ARG A 472 15.40 -13.20 -2.75
C ARG A 472 14.95 -14.08 -1.60
N LYS A 473 13.80 -13.75 -0.99
CA LYS A 473 13.26 -14.49 0.16
C LYS A 473 12.92 -15.94 -0.14
N LEU A 474 12.55 -16.26 -1.38
CA LEU A 474 12.23 -17.63 -1.81
C LEU A 474 13.38 -18.63 -1.62
N GLN A 475 14.62 -18.16 -1.45
CA GLN A 475 15.80 -19.00 -1.18
C GLN A 475 16.00 -19.32 0.31
N TYR A 476 15.25 -18.69 1.23
CA TYR A 476 15.34 -18.95 2.67
C TYR A 476 14.37 -20.05 3.12
N THR A 477 14.83 -20.91 4.03
CA THR A 477 14.07 -22.06 4.54
C THR A 477 12.73 -21.68 5.17
N GLU A 478 12.69 -20.61 5.95
CA GLU A 478 11.47 -20.11 6.62
C GLU A 478 10.34 -19.76 5.64
N VAL A 479 10.69 -19.39 4.40
CA VAL A 479 9.75 -18.97 3.36
C VAL A 479 9.26 -20.18 2.54
N SER A 480 10.00 -21.29 2.57
CA SER A 480 9.71 -22.50 1.81
C SER A 480 8.45 -23.23 2.28
N GLU A 481 8.05 -23.06 3.54
CA GLU A 481 6.79 -23.63 4.05
C GLU A 481 5.57 -22.94 3.43
N LYS A 482 5.64 -21.61 3.27
CA LYS A 482 4.57 -20.82 2.66
C LYS A 482 4.54 -20.91 1.13
N PHE A 483 5.70 -21.06 0.48
CA PHE A 483 5.82 -21.08 -0.98
C PHE A 483 6.67 -22.26 -1.50
N PRO A 484 6.29 -23.53 -1.20
CA PRO A 484 7.15 -24.69 -1.41
C PRO A 484 7.53 -24.91 -2.87
N LEU A 485 6.56 -24.73 -3.79
CA LEU A 485 6.83 -24.88 -5.22
C LEU A 485 7.74 -23.75 -5.74
N ALA A 486 7.46 -22.50 -5.40
CA ALA A 486 8.23 -21.35 -5.86
C ALA A 486 9.67 -21.41 -5.34
N SER A 487 9.88 -21.75 -4.06
CA SER A 487 11.21 -21.97 -3.48
C SER A 487 11.98 -23.09 -4.18
N LYS A 488 11.31 -24.22 -4.48
CA LYS A 488 11.93 -25.33 -5.20
C LYS A 488 12.33 -24.94 -6.63
N ILE A 489 11.50 -24.17 -7.33
CA ILE A 489 11.81 -23.68 -8.68
C ILE A 489 12.95 -22.66 -8.63
N MET A 490 12.88 -21.70 -7.71
CA MET A 490 13.91 -20.67 -7.52
C MET A 490 15.29 -21.28 -7.30
N ALA A 491 15.39 -22.35 -6.51
CA ALA A 491 16.64 -23.05 -6.21
C ALA A 491 17.27 -23.76 -7.43
N ARG A 492 16.51 -24.02 -8.50
CA ARG A 492 16.98 -24.73 -9.70
C ARG A 492 16.99 -23.88 -10.97
N LEU A 493 16.67 -22.58 -10.88
CA LEU A 493 16.75 -21.70 -12.04
C LEU A 493 18.17 -21.72 -12.62
N PRO A 494 18.34 -21.86 -13.96
CA PRO A 494 19.67 -21.89 -14.58
C PRO A 494 20.54 -20.68 -14.23
N LYS A 495 19.93 -19.49 -14.17
CA LYS A 495 20.58 -18.21 -13.84
C LYS A 495 19.66 -17.34 -13.00
N ALA A 496 19.84 -17.34 -11.68
CA ALA A 496 18.99 -16.59 -10.77
C ALA A 496 19.07 -15.07 -11.01
N GLU A 497 20.16 -14.55 -11.53
CA GLU A 497 20.29 -13.11 -11.83
C GLU A 497 19.24 -12.59 -12.82
N LEU A 498 18.79 -13.43 -13.77
CA LEU A 498 17.85 -13.01 -14.82
C LEU A 498 16.44 -12.71 -14.26
N ILE A 499 15.99 -13.42 -13.22
CA ILE A 499 14.67 -13.16 -12.61
C ILE A 499 14.67 -11.82 -11.87
N TYR A 500 15.81 -11.44 -11.27
CA TYR A 500 15.95 -10.16 -10.60
C TYR A 500 16.00 -9.00 -11.60
N LEU A 501 16.67 -9.19 -12.75
CA LEU A 501 16.70 -8.21 -13.83
C LEU A 501 15.31 -8.06 -14.47
N ALA A 502 14.61 -9.17 -14.74
CA ALA A 502 13.22 -9.12 -15.19
C ALA A 502 12.33 -8.42 -14.17
N GLY A 503 12.48 -8.74 -12.88
CA GLY A 503 11.76 -8.07 -11.80
C GLY A 503 12.04 -6.57 -11.72
N LEU A 504 13.26 -6.12 -12.00
CA LEU A 504 13.58 -4.68 -12.04
C LEU A 504 12.84 -3.95 -13.18
N TYR A 505 12.50 -4.65 -14.27
CA TYR A 505 11.91 -4.07 -15.47
C TYR A 505 10.41 -4.36 -15.68
N HIS A 506 9.81 -5.28 -14.92
CA HIS A 506 8.44 -5.77 -15.19
C HIS A 506 7.41 -4.63 -15.30
N ASP A 507 7.51 -3.63 -14.42
CA ASP A 507 6.59 -2.49 -14.32
C ASP A 507 7.20 -1.14 -14.75
N ILE A 508 8.40 -1.16 -15.33
CA ILE A 508 9.18 0.06 -15.63
C ILE A 508 8.47 1.00 -16.63
N GLY A 509 7.57 0.46 -17.44
CA GLY A 509 6.79 1.19 -18.44
C GLY A 509 5.63 2.02 -17.86
N LYS A 510 5.29 1.87 -16.57
CA LYS A 510 4.11 2.50 -15.97
C LYS A 510 4.18 4.04 -15.97
N GLY A 511 3.04 4.67 -16.26
CA GLY A 511 2.91 6.14 -16.30
C GLY A 511 3.40 6.80 -17.60
N ARG A 512 3.59 6.03 -18.67
CA ARG A 512 3.98 6.50 -20.02
C ARG A 512 2.84 6.51 -21.05
N GLY A 513 1.66 5.96 -20.70
CA GLY A 513 0.55 5.72 -21.62
C GLY A 513 0.77 4.49 -22.50
N GLY A 514 -0.31 3.75 -22.83
CA GLY A 514 -0.23 2.46 -23.54
C GLY A 514 0.10 1.27 -22.63
N ASP A 515 0.37 0.10 -23.22
CA ASP A 515 0.71 -1.11 -22.46
C ASP A 515 2.11 -1.00 -21.84
N HIS A 516 2.14 -0.97 -20.50
CA HIS A 516 3.38 -0.86 -19.72
C HIS A 516 4.30 -2.07 -19.90
N SER A 517 3.76 -3.26 -20.18
CA SER A 517 4.53 -4.49 -20.39
C SER A 517 5.29 -4.42 -21.71
N GLU A 518 4.65 -3.92 -22.77
CA GLU A 518 5.29 -3.71 -24.08
C GLU A 518 6.37 -2.64 -24.00
N LEU A 519 6.08 -1.50 -23.37
CA LEU A 519 7.06 -0.43 -23.17
C LEU A 519 8.25 -0.89 -22.32
N GLY A 520 7.98 -1.61 -21.23
CA GLY A 520 9.03 -2.15 -20.37
C GLY A 520 9.91 -3.18 -21.08
N ALA A 521 9.33 -3.97 -22.00
CA ALA A 521 10.08 -4.93 -22.80
C ALA A 521 11.06 -4.26 -23.77
N VAL A 522 10.69 -3.11 -24.35
CA VAL A 522 11.60 -2.29 -25.16
C VAL A 522 12.78 -1.78 -24.31
N ASP A 523 12.49 -1.27 -23.11
CA ASP A 523 13.53 -0.78 -22.20
C ASP A 523 14.45 -1.92 -21.73
N ALA A 524 13.89 -3.10 -21.43
CA ALA A 524 14.64 -4.30 -21.06
C ALA A 524 15.56 -4.79 -22.19
N GLN A 525 15.11 -4.70 -23.45
CA GLN A 525 15.93 -5.04 -24.60
C GLN A 525 17.12 -4.07 -24.76
N ALA A 526 16.87 -2.77 -24.59
CA ALA A 526 17.91 -1.76 -24.62
C ALA A 526 18.91 -1.95 -23.46
N PHE A 527 18.42 -2.31 -22.27
CA PHE A 527 19.25 -2.65 -21.12
C PHE A 527 20.17 -3.84 -21.42
N GLY A 528 19.64 -4.95 -21.94
CA GLY A 528 20.41 -6.16 -22.26
C GLY A 528 21.54 -5.88 -23.26
N LYS A 529 21.26 -5.10 -24.31
CA LYS A 529 22.27 -4.64 -25.28
C LYS A 529 23.35 -3.78 -24.62
N ARG A 530 22.97 -2.77 -23.84
CA ARG A 530 23.90 -1.87 -23.12
C ARG A 530 24.81 -2.65 -22.17
N HIS A 531 24.26 -3.65 -21.47
CA HIS A 531 25.00 -4.44 -20.49
C HIS A 531 25.71 -5.67 -21.07
N GLN A 532 25.70 -5.82 -22.40
CA GLN A 532 26.35 -6.92 -23.12
C GLN A 532 25.91 -8.30 -22.61
N LEU A 533 24.62 -8.41 -22.25
CA LEU A 533 24.03 -9.69 -21.90
C LEU A 533 23.95 -10.56 -23.17
N PRO A 534 24.15 -11.88 -23.06
CA PRO A 534 23.87 -12.81 -24.14
C PRO A 534 22.48 -12.59 -24.73
N ASP A 535 22.34 -12.73 -26.05
CA ASP A 535 21.05 -12.49 -26.72
C ASP A 535 19.92 -13.37 -26.16
N TRP A 536 20.24 -14.60 -25.74
CA TRP A 536 19.26 -15.51 -25.16
C TRP A 536 18.80 -15.05 -23.76
N ASP A 537 19.72 -14.56 -22.92
CA ASP A 537 19.41 -13.98 -21.60
C ASP A 537 18.49 -12.76 -21.79
N THR A 538 18.86 -11.89 -22.74
CA THR A 538 18.09 -10.69 -23.07
C THR A 538 16.69 -11.04 -23.55
N ARG A 539 16.54 -12.02 -24.46
CA ARG A 539 15.22 -12.45 -24.93
C ARG A 539 14.35 -13.00 -23.81
N LEU A 540 14.91 -13.77 -22.88
CA LEU A 540 14.16 -14.28 -21.73
C LEU A 540 13.68 -13.14 -20.82
N ILE A 541 14.55 -12.18 -20.49
CA ILE A 541 14.16 -11.00 -19.68
C ILE A 541 13.04 -10.22 -20.38
N VAL A 542 13.20 -9.91 -21.67
CA VAL A 542 12.21 -9.19 -22.47
C VAL A 542 10.87 -9.93 -22.48
N TRP A 543 10.89 -11.24 -22.71
CA TRP A 543 9.69 -12.06 -22.71
C TRP A 543 9.02 -12.10 -21.34
N LEU A 544 9.77 -12.18 -20.25
CA LEU A 544 9.21 -12.14 -18.89
C LEU A 544 8.57 -10.80 -18.60
N VAL A 545 9.20 -9.68 -18.99
CA VAL A 545 8.64 -8.33 -18.80
C VAL A 545 7.36 -8.16 -19.61
N SER A 546 7.34 -8.57 -20.88
CA SER A 546 6.12 -8.51 -21.71
C SER A 546 4.96 -9.34 -21.17
N ASN A 547 5.26 -10.45 -20.49
CA ASN A 547 4.26 -11.48 -20.19
C ASN A 547 4.03 -11.71 -18.69
N HIS A 548 4.53 -10.82 -17.83
CA HIS A 548 4.50 -11.01 -16.37
C HIS A 548 3.08 -11.16 -15.80
N LEU A 549 2.06 -10.59 -16.46
CA LEU A 549 0.66 -10.72 -16.07
C LEU A 549 -0.02 -12.01 -16.58
N VAL A 550 0.49 -12.61 -17.66
CA VAL A 550 -0.22 -13.65 -18.43
C VAL A 550 -0.56 -14.87 -17.55
N MET A 551 0.34 -15.28 -16.67
CA MET A 551 0.09 -16.41 -15.77
C MET A 551 -0.99 -16.12 -14.74
N SER A 552 -0.96 -14.94 -14.11
CA SER A 552 -1.97 -14.52 -13.14
C SER A 552 -3.35 -14.40 -13.82
N THR A 553 -3.42 -13.72 -14.96
CA THR A 553 -4.66 -13.56 -15.73
C THR A 553 -5.21 -14.90 -16.20
N THR A 554 -4.37 -15.81 -16.71
CA THR A 554 -4.81 -17.15 -17.15
C THR A 554 -5.35 -17.97 -15.98
N ALA A 555 -4.64 -18.00 -14.85
CA ALA A 555 -5.04 -18.77 -13.68
C ALA A 555 -6.37 -18.29 -13.09
N GLN A 556 -6.64 -16.97 -13.15
CA GLN A 556 -7.82 -16.37 -12.52
C GLN A 556 -9.03 -16.28 -13.45
N ARG A 557 -8.83 -16.04 -14.76
CA ARG A 557 -9.92 -15.78 -15.70
C ARG A 557 -10.31 -16.96 -16.59
N LYS A 558 -9.46 -17.98 -16.72
CA LYS A 558 -9.74 -19.15 -17.56
C LYS A 558 -10.08 -20.39 -16.72
N ASP A 559 -10.73 -21.36 -17.37
CA ASP A 559 -11.03 -22.64 -16.76
C ASP A 559 -9.85 -23.60 -16.88
N LEU A 560 -9.13 -23.80 -15.76
CA LEU A 560 -7.95 -24.67 -15.70
C LEU A 560 -8.25 -26.17 -15.77
N SER A 561 -9.54 -26.56 -15.76
CA SER A 561 -9.95 -27.94 -16.00
C SER A 561 -9.98 -28.29 -17.49
N ASP A 562 -10.08 -27.28 -18.37
CA ASP A 562 -10.11 -27.47 -19.81
C ASP A 562 -8.70 -27.78 -20.35
N PRO A 563 -8.49 -28.94 -20.98
CA PRO A 563 -7.18 -29.32 -21.53
C PRO A 563 -6.70 -28.37 -22.62
N GLN A 564 -7.63 -27.71 -23.32
CA GLN A 564 -7.29 -26.75 -24.37
C GLN A 564 -6.70 -25.47 -23.78
N VAL A 565 -7.21 -24.99 -22.65
CA VAL A 565 -6.63 -23.83 -21.93
C VAL A 565 -5.19 -24.12 -21.50
N ILE A 566 -4.95 -25.33 -20.98
CA ILE A 566 -3.60 -25.78 -20.61
C ILE A 566 -2.70 -25.90 -21.85
N HIS A 567 -3.22 -26.45 -22.94
CA HIS A 567 -2.48 -26.58 -24.20
C HIS A 567 -2.09 -25.22 -24.79
N ASP A 568 -3.03 -24.28 -24.90
CA ASP A 568 -2.80 -22.93 -25.41
C ASP A 568 -1.75 -22.19 -24.58
N PHE A 569 -1.85 -22.28 -23.25
CA PHE A 569 -0.86 -21.69 -22.36
C PHE A 569 0.51 -22.38 -22.49
N ALA A 570 0.56 -23.71 -22.60
CA ALA A 570 1.80 -24.44 -22.82
C ALA A 570 2.46 -24.10 -24.17
N GLN A 571 1.66 -23.92 -25.23
CA GLN A 571 2.13 -23.48 -26.54
C GLN A 571 2.68 -22.05 -26.48
N PHE A 572 2.01 -21.17 -25.75
CA PHE A 572 2.45 -19.79 -25.54
C PHE A 572 3.77 -19.70 -24.76
N VAL A 573 3.89 -20.46 -23.67
CA VAL A 573 5.10 -20.48 -22.82
C VAL A 573 6.27 -21.19 -23.52
N GLY A 574 5.98 -22.22 -24.34
CA GLY A 574 6.94 -22.89 -25.19
C GLY A 574 7.81 -23.93 -24.49
N ASP A 575 8.45 -23.61 -23.35
CA ASP A 575 9.36 -24.51 -22.65
C ASP A 575 9.35 -24.41 -21.11
N GLU A 576 9.96 -25.41 -20.44
CA GLU A 576 9.99 -25.50 -18.97
C GLU A 576 10.80 -24.37 -18.32
N VAL A 577 11.75 -23.75 -19.04
CA VAL A 577 12.54 -22.62 -18.51
C VAL A 577 11.67 -21.37 -18.43
N HIS A 578 10.98 -20.99 -19.49
CA HIS A 578 10.05 -19.85 -19.48
C HIS A 578 8.96 -20.04 -18.42
N LEU A 579 8.42 -21.26 -18.29
CA LEU A 579 7.42 -21.60 -17.27
C LEU A 579 7.95 -21.40 -15.84
N ASP A 580 9.17 -21.88 -15.56
CA ASP A 580 9.80 -21.78 -14.24
C ASP A 580 10.06 -20.32 -13.84
N TYR A 581 10.58 -19.49 -14.74
CA TYR A 581 10.80 -18.06 -14.46
C TYR A 581 9.47 -17.30 -14.30
N LEU A 582 8.49 -17.54 -15.18
CA LEU A 582 7.20 -16.85 -15.13
C LEU A 582 6.45 -17.16 -13.83
N TYR A 583 6.46 -18.42 -13.39
CA TYR A 583 5.83 -18.81 -12.13
C TYR A 583 6.45 -18.10 -10.93
N VAL A 584 7.79 -18.10 -10.85
CA VAL A 584 8.50 -17.44 -9.74
C VAL A 584 8.26 -15.92 -9.74
N LEU A 585 8.27 -15.27 -10.92
CA LEU A 585 7.96 -13.85 -11.06
C LEU A 585 6.55 -13.55 -10.55
N THR A 586 5.57 -14.31 -11.02
CA THR A 586 4.15 -14.13 -10.70
C THR A 586 3.89 -14.27 -9.20
N VAL A 587 4.46 -15.30 -8.56
CA VAL A 587 4.31 -15.50 -7.12
C VAL A 587 4.93 -14.35 -6.33
N ALA A 588 6.14 -13.91 -6.70
CA ALA A 588 6.79 -12.81 -6.02
C ALA A 588 6.03 -11.48 -6.20
N ASP A 589 5.49 -11.23 -7.38
CA ASP A 589 4.79 -10.00 -7.74
C ASP A 589 3.47 -9.80 -6.98
N ILE A 590 2.63 -10.84 -6.96
CA ILE A 590 1.39 -10.83 -6.18
C ILE A 590 1.65 -10.56 -4.69
N ASN A 591 2.77 -11.08 -4.14
CA ASN A 591 3.13 -10.83 -2.73
C ASN A 591 3.79 -9.46 -2.52
N ALA A 592 4.39 -8.86 -3.56
CA ALA A 592 5.05 -7.58 -3.50
C ALA A 592 4.10 -6.39 -3.65
N THR A 593 2.94 -6.58 -4.28
CA THR A 593 1.86 -5.59 -4.42
C THR A 593 1.14 -5.37 -3.09
N ASN A 594 0.49 -6.41 -2.55
CA ASN A 594 -0.14 -6.38 -1.23
C ASN A 594 -0.19 -7.81 -0.61
N PRO A 595 0.37 -8.03 0.59
CA PRO A 595 0.38 -9.34 1.24
C PRO A 595 -1.01 -9.99 1.42
N THR A 596 -2.09 -9.20 1.51
CA THR A 596 -3.46 -9.73 1.67
C THR A 596 -4.03 -10.30 0.37
N LEU A 597 -3.41 -10.03 -0.79
CA LEU A 597 -3.83 -10.60 -2.07
C LEU A 597 -3.43 -12.07 -2.22
N TRP A 598 -2.46 -12.55 -1.45
CA TRP A 598 -2.07 -13.96 -1.50
C TRP A 598 -2.93 -14.79 -0.55
N ASN A 599 -3.79 -15.64 -1.10
CA ASN A 599 -4.61 -16.61 -0.38
C ASN A 599 -4.37 -18.04 -0.89
N SER A 600 -4.87 -19.02 -0.14
CA SER A 600 -4.64 -20.45 -0.43
C SER A 600 -5.24 -20.89 -1.76
N TRP A 601 -6.35 -20.28 -2.19
CA TRP A 601 -6.97 -20.53 -3.49
C TRP A 601 -6.12 -20.06 -4.67
N ARG A 602 -5.63 -18.81 -4.65
CA ARG A 602 -4.72 -18.32 -5.70
C ARG A 602 -3.45 -19.17 -5.80
N ALA A 603 -2.92 -19.61 -4.65
CA ALA A 603 -1.80 -20.53 -4.61
C ALA A 603 -2.13 -21.86 -5.32
N SER A 604 -3.34 -22.40 -5.13
CA SER A 604 -3.78 -23.65 -5.78
C SER A 604 -3.92 -23.49 -7.29
N LEU A 605 -4.54 -22.41 -7.77
CA LEU A 605 -4.72 -22.12 -9.20
C LEU A 605 -3.39 -21.98 -9.94
N LEU A 606 -2.46 -21.18 -9.40
CA LEU A 606 -1.13 -21.01 -10.00
C LEU A 606 -0.35 -22.33 -10.02
N ARG A 607 -0.45 -23.13 -8.95
CA ARG A 607 0.19 -24.45 -8.88
C ARG A 607 -0.42 -25.44 -9.87
N GLN A 608 -1.74 -25.45 -10.02
CA GLN A 608 -2.43 -26.30 -10.99
C GLN A 608 -1.99 -25.94 -12.41
N LEU A 609 -2.10 -24.67 -12.79
CA LEU A 609 -1.68 -24.20 -14.12
C LEU A 609 -0.22 -24.58 -14.38
N TYR A 610 0.69 -24.33 -13.43
CA TYR A 610 2.09 -24.73 -13.56
C TYR A 610 2.26 -26.23 -13.77
N THR A 611 1.60 -27.06 -12.95
CA THR A 611 1.79 -28.51 -12.94
C THR A 611 1.26 -29.15 -14.21
N GLU A 612 0.07 -28.75 -14.67
CA GLU A 612 -0.53 -29.28 -15.89
C GLU A 612 0.22 -28.80 -17.14
N THR A 613 0.64 -27.53 -17.17
CA THR A 613 1.47 -27.00 -18.27
C THR A 613 2.79 -27.76 -18.38
N LYS A 614 3.44 -28.02 -17.24
CA LYS A 614 4.69 -28.81 -17.20
C LYS A 614 4.50 -30.23 -17.69
N ARG A 615 3.36 -30.87 -17.39
CA ARG A 615 3.03 -32.19 -17.94
C ARG A 615 2.81 -32.13 -19.45
N ALA A 616 2.09 -31.12 -19.95
CA ALA A 616 1.85 -30.93 -21.38
C ALA A 616 3.18 -30.74 -22.15
N LEU A 617 4.07 -29.87 -21.66
CA LEU A 617 5.40 -29.65 -22.24
C LEU A 617 6.25 -30.93 -22.31
N ARG A 618 6.20 -31.76 -21.25
CA ARG A 618 6.93 -33.04 -21.20
C ARG A 618 6.35 -34.12 -22.11
N ARG A 619 5.03 -34.12 -22.33
CA ARG A 619 4.35 -35.01 -23.28
C ARG A 619 4.66 -34.64 -24.73
N GLY A 620 5.01 -33.39 -24.98
CA GLY A 620 5.18 -32.81 -26.31
C GLY A 620 3.87 -32.20 -26.80
N LEU A 621 3.94 -30.96 -27.30
CA LEU A 621 2.77 -30.17 -27.70
C LEU A 621 2.05 -30.75 -28.94
N GLU A 622 2.72 -31.58 -29.74
CA GLU A 622 2.10 -32.26 -30.90
C GLU A 622 1.08 -33.33 -30.51
N ASN A 623 1.04 -33.73 -29.23
CA ASN A 623 0.12 -34.74 -28.71
C ASN A 623 -0.81 -34.13 -27.64
N PRO A 624 -1.73 -33.23 -28.01
CA PRO A 624 -2.68 -32.67 -27.06
C PRO A 624 -3.48 -33.78 -26.36
N VAL A 625 -3.89 -33.53 -25.13
CA VAL A 625 -4.84 -34.42 -24.44
C VAL A 625 -6.18 -34.23 -25.14
N ASP A 626 -6.66 -35.30 -25.78
CA ASP A 626 -8.01 -35.32 -26.33
C ASP A 626 -9.06 -35.31 -25.21
N ARG A 627 -10.14 -34.56 -25.39
CA ARG A 627 -11.20 -34.39 -24.38
C ARG A 627 -11.88 -35.72 -24.06
N GLU A 628 -12.22 -36.50 -25.09
CA GLU A 628 -12.84 -37.81 -24.92
C GLU A 628 -11.91 -38.77 -24.17
N GLU A 629 -10.62 -38.75 -24.51
CA GLU A 629 -9.62 -39.54 -23.80
C GLU A 629 -9.48 -39.16 -22.32
N GLN A 630 -9.60 -37.86 -21.97
CA GLN A 630 -9.58 -37.41 -20.58
C GLN A 630 -10.83 -37.87 -19.82
N ILE A 631 -12.02 -37.71 -20.41
CA ILE A 631 -13.28 -38.19 -19.83
C ILE A 631 -13.17 -39.68 -19.52
N ARG A 632 -12.75 -40.47 -20.52
CA ARG A 632 -12.58 -41.91 -20.39
C ARG A 632 -11.58 -42.29 -19.30
N ARG A 633 -10.46 -41.56 -19.19
CA ARG A 633 -9.48 -41.78 -18.11
C ARG A 633 -10.04 -41.47 -16.73
N THR A 634 -10.76 -40.36 -16.59
CA THR A 634 -11.42 -39.99 -15.33
C THR A 634 -12.44 -41.05 -14.93
N GLN A 635 -13.29 -41.48 -15.86
CA GLN A 635 -14.28 -42.54 -15.65
C GLN A 635 -13.62 -43.86 -15.23
N ILE A 636 -12.61 -44.36 -15.96
CA ILE A 636 -11.93 -45.62 -15.63
C ILE A 636 -11.29 -45.54 -14.23
N ALA A 637 -10.61 -44.44 -13.92
CA ALA A 637 -9.94 -44.27 -12.63
C ALA A 637 -10.95 -44.12 -11.48
N ALA A 638 -12.07 -43.43 -11.68
CA ALA A 638 -13.13 -43.30 -10.70
C ALA A 638 -13.85 -44.63 -10.45
N LEU A 639 -14.10 -45.41 -11.52
CA LEU A 639 -14.73 -46.72 -11.44
C LEU A 639 -13.84 -47.70 -10.66
N ASP A 640 -12.53 -47.70 -10.90
CA ASP A 640 -11.57 -48.51 -10.12
C ASP A 640 -11.60 -48.15 -8.62
N ILE A 641 -11.78 -46.88 -8.26
CA ILE A 641 -11.94 -46.46 -6.85
C ILE A 641 -13.26 -46.99 -6.27
N LEU A 642 -14.37 -46.82 -6.98
CA LEU A 642 -15.72 -47.22 -6.55
C LEU A 642 -15.85 -48.74 -6.37
N VAL A 643 -15.36 -49.51 -7.34
CA VAL A 643 -15.40 -50.99 -7.31
C VAL A 643 -14.57 -51.53 -6.16
N ARG A 644 -13.40 -50.94 -5.88
CA ARG A 644 -12.58 -51.32 -4.71
C ARG A 644 -13.28 -51.04 -3.37
N ASN A 645 -14.16 -50.04 -3.34
CA ASN A 645 -14.94 -49.68 -2.16
C ASN A 645 -16.27 -50.48 -2.05
N GLY A 646 -16.56 -51.35 -3.03
CA GLY A 646 -17.70 -52.27 -2.99
C GLY A 646 -18.97 -51.76 -3.68
N THR A 647 -18.89 -50.66 -4.44
CA THR A 647 -20.00 -50.16 -5.25
C THR A 647 -20.19 -51.01 -6.51
N ASP A 648 -21.44 -51.31 -6.90
CA ASP A 648 -21.76 -52.06 -8.12
C ASP A 648 -21.43 -51.22 -9.38
N PRO A 649 -20.61 -51.72 -10.32
CA PRO A 649 -20.32 -51.03 -11.58
C PRO A 649 -21.58 -50.62 -12.37
N ASP A 650 -22.62 -51.46 -12.38
CA ASP A 650 -23.81 -51.23 -13.20
C ASP A 650 -24.59 -50.00 -12.71
N ASP A 651 -24.70 -49.82 -11.38
CA ASP A 651 -25.34 -48.66 -10.75
C ASP A 651 -24.56 -47.37 -11.05
N VAL A 652 -23.23 -47.45 -11.06
CA VAL A 652 -22.34 -46.32 -11.35
C VAL A 652 -22.46 -45.88 -12.81
N GLU A 653 -22.42 -46.82 -13.75
CA GLU A 653 -22.58 -46.53 -15.18
C GLU A 653 -23.97 -45.95 -15.49
N GLN A 654 -25.01 -46.46 -14.83
CA GLN A 654 -26.35 -45.90 -14.94
C GLN A 654 -26.41 -44.45 -14.46
N LEU A 655 -25.84 -44.14 -13.29
CA LEU A 655 -25.76 -42.77 -12.79
C LEU A 655 -25.01 -41.87 -13.79
N TRP A 656 -23.83 -42.28 -14.23
CA TRP A 656 -22.97 -41.50 -15.12
C TRP A 656 -23.60 -41.19 -16.47
N SER A 657 -24.46 -42.07 -16.99
CA SER A 657 -25.20 -41.82 -18.22
C SER A 657 -26.10 -40.58 -18.16
N ALA A 658 -26.48 -40.14 -16.95
CA ALA A 658 -27.33 -38.98 -16.72
C ALA A 658 -26.57 -37.67 -16.43
N LEU A 659 -25.29 -37.74 -16.03
CA LEU A 659 -24.50 -36.60 -15.53
C LEU A 659 -23.86 -35.74 -16.64
N GLY A 660 -23.71 -36.28 -17.85
CA GLY A 660 -23.09 -35.60 -18.98
C GLY A 660 -21.56 -35.55 -18.94
N ASP A 661 -20.94 -35.28 -20.09
CA ASP A 661 -19.48 -35.38 -20.28
C ASP A 661 -18.68 -34.31 -19.53
N ASP A 662 -19.22 -33.08 -19.43
CA ASP A 662 -18.59 -31.94 -18.76
C ASP A 662 -18.30 -32.21 -17.28
N TYR A 663 -19.09 -33.08 -16.65
CA TYR A 663 -18.87 -33.51 -15.28
C TYR A 663 -17.49 -34.17 -15.09
N PHE A 664 -17.06 -35.01 -16.04
CA PHE A 664 -15.79 -35.75 -15.96
C PHE A 664 -14.57 -34.92 -16.36
N LEU A 665 -14.78 -33.81 -17.09
CA LEU A 665 -13.72 -32.85 -17.40
C LEU A 665 -13.42 -31.93 -16.20
N ARG A 666 -14.46 -31.54 -15.47
CA ARG A 666 -14.37 -30.54 -14.39
C ARG A 666 -14.06 -31.12 -13.02
N HIS A 667 -14.00 -32.45 -12.88
CA HIS A 667 -13.76 -33.14 -11.62
C HIS A 667 -12.61 -34.13 -11.72
N THR A 668 -11.86 -34.31 -10.63
CA THR A 668 -10.85 -35.37 -10.57
C THR A 668 -11.53 -36.73 -10.41
N ALA A 669 -10.83 -37.82 -10.77
CA ALA A 669 -11.36 -39.17 -10.58
C ALA A 669 -11.75 -39.47 -9.12
N GLY A 670 -11.03 -38.89 -8.15
CA GLY A 670 -11.37 -38.99 -6.73
C GLY A 670 -12.63 -38.22 -6.35
N ASP A 671 -12.87 -37.06 -6.96
CA ASP A 671 -14.12 -36.30 -6.78
C ASP A 671 -15.29 -37.06 -7.38
N VAL A 672 -15.15 -37.56 -8.61
CA VAL A 672 -16.17 -38.34 -9.29
C VAL A 672 -16.56 -39.58 -8.47
N ALA A 673 -15.59 -40.32 -7.96
CA ALA A 673 -15.85 -41.46 -7.09
C ALA A 673 -16.57 -41.04 -5.79
N TRP A 674 -16.10 -39.97 -5.13
CA TRP A 674 -16.69 -39.49 -3.89
C TRP A 674 -18.15 -39.02 -4.06
N HIS A 675 -18.44 -38.26 -5.11
CA HIS A 675 -19.80 -37.81 -5.40
C HIS A 675 -20.70 -38.99 -5.78
N SER A 676 -20.22 -39.90 -6.63
CA SER A 676 -21.03 -41.03 -7.11
C SER A 676 -21.43 -41.96 -5.97
N ASP A 677 -20.51 -42.27 -5.06
CA ASP A 677 -20.78 -43.10 -3.88
C ASP A 677 -21.85 -42.46 -2.98
N ALA A 678 -21.73 -41.15 -2.73
CA ALA A 678 -22.69 -40.42 -1.90
C ALA A 678 -24.09 -40.32 -2.54
N ILE A 679 -24.17 -40.10 -3.86
CA ILE A 679 -25.44 -40.06 -4.60
C ILE A 679 -26.14 -41.42 -4.56
N LEU A 680 -25.40 -42.51 -4.77
CA LEU A 680 -25.96 -43.88 -4.75
C LEU A 680 -26.43 -44.32 -3.36
N GLN A 681 -25.83 -43.77 -2.30
CA GLN A 681 -26.24 -44.04 -0.90
C GLN A 681 -27.40 -43.16 -0.43
N GLN A 682 -27.84 -42.18 -1.23
CA GLN A 682 -28.86 -41.24 -0.84
C GLN A 682 -30.26 -41.91 -0.74
N PRO A 683 -31.07 -41.60 0.28
CA PRO A 683 -32.44 -42.08 0.35
C PRO A 683 -33.29 -41.63 -0.85
N ALA A 684 -34.29 -42.42 -1.24
CA ALA A 684 -35.18 -42.11 -2.36
C ALA A 684 -36.18 -40.96 -2.09
N ASP A 685 -35.96 -40.16 -1.05
CA ASP A 685 -36.79 -39.01 -0.67
C ASP A 685 -36.53 -37.77 -1.54
N GLY A 686 -35.43 -37.75 -2.31
CA GLY A 686 -35.13 -36.72 -3.29
C GLY A 686 -34.65 -35.39 -2.70
N GLY A 687 -34.21 -35.37 -1.43
CA GLY A 687 -33.68 -34.17 -0.78
C GLY A 687 -32.36 -33.67 -1.38
N PRO A 688 -31.89 -32.47 -1.00
CA PRO A 688 -30.56 -31.98 -1.39
C PRO A 688 -29.44 -32.71 -0.64
N LEU A 689 -28.39 -33.09 -1.35
CA LEU A 689 -27.16 -33.69 -0.83
C LEU A 689 -26.05 -32.63 -0.81
N VAL A 690 -25.47 -32.37 0.37
CA VAL A 690 -24.35 -31.42 0.54
C VAL A 690 -23.12 -32.14 1.08
N LEU A 691 -22.07 -32.20 0.27
CA LEU A 691 -20.78 -32.79 0.61
C LEU A 691 -19.72 -31.71 0.75
N ILE A 692 -18.83 -31.85 1.73
CA ILE A 692 -17.80 -30.86 2.03
C ILE A 692 -16.47 -31.59 2.23
N LYS A 693 -15.41 -31.14 1.54
CA LYS A 693 -14.06 -31.66 1.72
C LYS A 693 -12.98 -30.62 1.42
N GLU A 694 -11.78 -30.86 1.93
CA GLU A 694 -10.61 -30.07 1.56
C GLU A 694 -10.03 -30.49 0.21
N THR A 695 -9.67 -29.51 -0.63
CA THR A 695 -9.05 -29.76 -1.95
C THR A 695 -7.61 -30.26 -1.85
N THR A 696 -6.92 -29.98 -0.74
CA THR A 696 -5.59 -30.52 -0.42
C THR A 696 -5.36 -30.55 1.09
N GLN A 697 -4.44 -31.39 1.55
CA GLN A 697 -4.04 -31.46 2.96
C GLN A 697 -3.04 -30.37 3.38
N ARG A 698 -2.71 -29.42 2.50
CA ARG A 698 -1.75 -28.35 2.77
C ARG A 698 -2.48 -27.05 3.11
N GLU A 699 -2.29 -26.58 4.35
CA GLU A 699 -2.94 -25.37 4.92
C GLU A 699 -2.89 -24.13 4.01
N PHE A 700 -1.78 -23.89 3.30
CA PHE A 700 -1.57 -22.68 2.49
C PHE A 700 -1.85 -22.86 0.99
N GLU A 701 -2.41 -24.00 0.59
CA GLU A 701 -2.42 -24.42 -0.81
C GLU A 701 -3.77 -24.98 -1.29
N GLY A 702 -4.85 -24.84 -0.50
CA GLY A 702 -6.18 -25.36 -0.82
C GLY A 702 -7.34 -24.46 -0.44
N GLY A 703 -8.50 -24.71 -1.05
CA GLY A 703 -9.80 -24.26 -0.55
C GLY A 703 -10.68 -25.43 -0.14
N THR A 704 -11.83 -25.12 0.45
CA THR A 704 -12.82 -26.14 0.79
C THR A 704 -13.79 -26.29 -0.37
N GLN A 705 -13.93 -27.52 -0.87
CA GLN A 705 -14.90 -27.88 -1.89
C GLN A 705 -16.24 -28.21 -1.25
N ILE A 706 -17.30 -27.56 -1.71
CA ILE A 706 -18.69 -27.86 -1.38
C ILE A 706 -19.36 -28.38 -2.63
N PHE A 707 -19.78 -29.64 -2.62
CA PHE A 707 -20.57 -30.26 -3.69
C PHE A 707 -22.03 -30.33 -3.27
N ILE A 708 -22.92 -29.92 -4.17
CA ILE A 708 -24.37 -29.93 -3.95
C ILE A 708 -25.03 -30.70 -5.09
N TYR A 709 -25.84 -31.70 -4.74
CA TYR A 709 -26.69 -32.44 -5.67
C TYR A 709 -28.14 -32.32 -5.23
N ALA A 710 -29.00 -31.75 -6.08
CA ALA A 710 -30.39 -31.47 -5.72
C ALA A 710 -31.27 -31.39 -6.98
N PRO A 711 -32.60 -31.55 -6.87
CA PRO A 711 -33.53 -31.33 -7.98
C PRO A 711 -33.33 -29.93 -8.56
N ASP A 712 -33.37 -29.82 -9.89
CA ASP A 712 -33.18 -28.57 -10.61
C ASP A 712 -34.30 -27.57 -10.23
N GLN A 713 -33.91 -26.39 -9.78
CA GLN A 713 -34.79 -25.30 -9.39
C GLN A 713 -34.31 -24.02 -10.05
N HIS A 714 -35.24 -23.20 -10.54
CA HIS A 714 -34.93 -22.01 -11.33
C HIS A 714 -33.97 -21.04 -10.59
N ASP A 715 -34.07 -20.91 -9.27
CA ASP A 715 -33.33 -19.92 -8.47
C ASP A 715 -32.05 -20.49 -7.79
N PHE A 716 -31.60 -21.69 -8.15
CA PHE A 716 -30.64 -22.48 -7.38
C PHE A 716 -29.34 -21.75 -7.02
N PHE A 717 -28.67 -21.15 -8.01
CA PHE A 717 -27.42 -20.42 -7.81
C PHE A 717 -27.58 -19.19 -6.91
N ALA A 718 -28.70 -18.48 -7.01
CA ALA A 718 -28.93 -17.30 -6.18
C ALA A 718 -29.12 -17.67 -4.70
N VAL A 719 -29.81 -18.78 -4.44
CA VAL A 719 -30.07 -19.32 -3.09
C VAL A 719 -28.78 -19.82 -2.44
N THR A 720 -28.00 -20.65 -3.13
CA THR A 720 -26.74 -21.21 -2.58
C THR A 720 -25.73 -20.11 -2.25
N VAL A 721 -25.57 -19.12 -3.12
CA VAL A 721 -24.68 -17.98 -2.90
C VAL A 721 -25.12 -17.12 -1.72
N ALA A 722 -26.43 -16.87 -1.58
CA ALA A 722 -26.96 -16.11 -0.45
C ALA A 722 -26.77 -16.85 0.88
N ALA A 723 -26.98 -18.17 0.90
CA ALA A 723 -26.74 -19.01 2.07
C ALA A 723 -25.25 -19.05 2.45
N MET A 724 -24.35 -19.15 1.47
CA MET A 724 -22.90 -19.08 1.72
C MET A 724 -22.46 -17.73 2.31
N ASP A 725 -23.00 -16.61 1.82
CA ASP A 725 -22.73 -15.28 2.39
C ASP A 725 -23.22 -15.17 3.84
N GLN A 726 -24.40 -15.71 4.17
CA GLN A 726 -24.91 -15.79 5.55
C GLN A 726 -24.02 -16.65 6.46
N LEU A 727 -23.46 -17.72 5.92
CA LEU A 727 -22.51 -18.59 6.60
C LEU A 727 -21.11 -17.97 6.70
N ASN A 728 -20.87 -16.75 6.18
CA ASN A 728 -19.57 -16.07 6.10
C ASN A 728 -18.52 -16.90 5.32
N LEU A 729 -18.93 -17.44 4.17
CA LEU A 729 -18.07 -18.12 3.22
C LEU A 729 -17.85 -17.25 1.99
N ASN A 730 -16.60 -17.15 1.55
CA ASN A 730 -16.24 -16.44 0.33
C ASN A 730 -16.13 -17.43 -0.83
N ILE A 731 -16.98 -17.26 -1.83
CA ILE A 731 -16.97 -18.10 -3.05
C ILE A 731 -15.85 -17.60 -3.96
N HIS A 732 -15.03 -18.52 -4.45
CA HIS A 732 -13.92 -18.23 -5.36
C HIS A 732 -14.03 -18.95 -6.71
N ASP A 733 -14.72 -20.08 -6.74
CA ASP A 733 -15.01 -20.86 -7.95
C ASP A 733 -16.40 -21.46 -7.82
N ALA A 734 -17.19 -21.43 -8.88
CA ALA A 734 -18.47 -22.13 -8.93
C ALA A 734 -18.62 -22.84 -10.27
N ARG A 735 -18.78 -24.16 -10.23
CA ARG A 735 -18.99 -25.02 -11.38
C ARG A 735 -20.41 -25.52 -11.30
N ILE A 736 -21.23 -25.14 -12.26
CA ILE A 736 -22.66 -25.44 -12.27
C ILE A 736 -22.88 -26.40 -13.44
N ILE A 737 -23.43 -27.58 -13.16
CA ILE A 737 -23.66 -28.61 -14.16
C ILE A 737 -25.11 -29.05 -14.04
N THR A 738 -25.95 -28.64 -14.99
CA THR A 738 -27.32 -29.12 -15.10
C THR A 738 -27.30 -30.49 -15.77
N SER A 739 -27.73 -31.53 -15.06
CA SER A 739 -27.77 -32.89 -15.60
C SER A 739 -28.93 -33.05 -16.59
N SER A 740 -28.90 -34.12 -17.38
CA SER A 740 -30.04 -34.50 -18.23
C SER A 740 -31.25 -35.06 -17.45
N SER A 741 -31.10 -35.25 -16.14
CA SER A 741 -32.04 -35.97 -15.27
C SER A 741 -32.90 -35.11 -14.33
N GLN A 742 -33.03 -33.80 -14.56
CA GLN A 742 -33.74 -32.85 -13.67
C GLN A 742 -33.04 -32.60 -12.33
N PHE A 743 -31.72 -32.80 -12.25
CA PHE A 743 -30.90 -32.49 -11.09
C PHE A 743 -29.76 -31.54 -11.46
N THR A 744 -29.30 -30.73 -10.51
CA THR A 744 -28.09 -29.92 -10.66
C THR A 744 -26.95 -30.50 -9.84
N LEU A 745 -25.73 -30.43 -10.38
CA LEU A 745 -24.47 -30.82 -9.77
C LEU A 745 -23.58 -29.58 -9.66
N ASP A 746 -23.67 -28.93 -8.51
CA ASP A 746 -22.92 -27.70 -8.26
C ASP A 746 -21.70 -28.00 -7.41
N THR A 747 -20.55 -27.48 -7.83
CA THR A 747 -19.32 -27.51 -7.04
C THR A 747 -18.80 -26.12 -6.81
N TYR A 748 -18.73 -25.72 -5.55
CA TYR A 748 -18.17 -24.46 -5.12
C TYR A 748 -16.82 -24.69 -4.46
N ILE A 749 -15.85 -23.82 -4.76
CA ILE A 749 -14.65 -23.70 -3.93
C ILE A 749 -14.79 -22.43 -3.10
N VAL A 750 -14.75 -22.61 -1.79
CA VAL A 750 -14.91 -21.55 -0.81
C VAL A 750 -13.70 -21.42 0.10
N LEU A 751 -13.49 -20.21 0.60
CA LEU A 751 -12.60 -19.92 1.71
C LEU A 751 -13.41 -19.33 2.87
N ASP A 752 -12.83 -19.38 4.06
CA ASP A 752 -13.37 -18.66 5.20
C ASP A 752 -13.15 -17.13 5.05
N HIS A 753 -13.61 -16.39 6.06
CA HIS A 753 -13.46 -14.94 6.13
C HIS A 753 -12.01 -14.45 6.32
N GLU A 754 -11.08 -15.32 6.74
CA GLU A 754 -9.66 -15.00 6.91
C GLU A 754 -8.83 -15.34 5.64
N GLY A 755 -9.47 -15.94 4.63
CA GLY A 755 -8.83 -16.33 3.36
C GLY A 755 -8.11 -17.67 3.43
N GLY A 756 -8.41 -18.50 4.44
CA GLY A 756 -7.97 -19.88 4.58
C GLY A 756 -9.06 -20.89 4.20
N SER A 757 -8.69 -22.17 4.16
CA SER A 757 -9.68 -23.26 4.10
C SER A 757 -10.46 -23.37 5.40
N ILE A 758 -11.68 -23.92 5.37
CA ILE A 758 -12.46 -24.25 6.58
C ILE A 758 -11.71 -25.23 7.49
N GLY A 759 -10.88 -26.11 6.90
CA GLY A 759 -10.06 -27.07 7.62
C GLY A 759 -10.88 -28.21 8.24
N ASN A 760 -10.25 -29.00 9.11
CA ASN A 760 -10.87 -30.17 9.72
C ASN A 760 -11.65 -29.83 11.00
N ASN A 761 -12.63 -28.92 10.92
CA ASN A 761 -13.52 -28.60 12.05
C ASN A 761 -14.90 -29.25 11.85
N PRO A 762 -15.22 -30.38 12.53
CA PRO A 762 -16.46 -31.11 12.30
C PRO A 762 -17.72 -30.32 12.62
N GLU A 763 -17.70 -29.49 13.68
CA GLU A 763 -18.85 -28.65 14.07
C GLU A 763 -19.15 -27.62 12.98
N ARG A 764 -18.11 -26.91 12.52
CA ARG A 764 -18.25 -25.91 11.46
C ARG A 764 -18.71 -26.52 10.14
N ILE A 765 -18.19 -27.69 9.78
CA ILE A 765 -18.61 -28.42 8.58
C ILE A 765 -20.08 -28.83 8.69
N GLN A 766 -20.52 -29.28 9.87
CA GLN A 766 -21.92 -29.64 10.10
C GLN A 766 -22.84 -28.41 10.02
N ASP A 767 -22.46 -27.29 10.64
CA ASP A 767 -23.22 -26.03 10.56
C ASP A 767 -23.41 -25.56 9.10
N ILE A 768 -22.35 -25.65 8.28
CA ILE A 768 -22.41 -25.28 6.86
C ILE A 768 -23.32 -26.23 6.08
N ARG A 769 -23.19 -27.55 6.33
CA ARG A 769 -24.03 -28.56 5.70
C ARG A 769 -25.50 -28.34 6.01
N ASP A 770 -25.84 -28.13 7.28
CA ASP A 770 -27.22 -27.94 7.73
C ASP A 770 -27.79 -26.62 7.21
N GLY A 771 -27.01 -25.53 7.24
CA GLY A 771 -27.41 -24.24 6.70
C GLY A 771 -27.70 -24.25 5.19
N LEU A 772 -26.85 -24.93 4.40
CA LEU A 772 -27.08 -25.09 2.95
C LEU A 772 -28.27 -26.01 2.67
N THR A 773 -28.39 -27.11 3.42
CA THR A 773 -29.52 -28.05 3.28
C THR A 773 -30.84 -27.34 3.58
N GLU A 774 -30.90 -26.54 4.64
CA GLU A 774 -32.08 -25.75 5.01
C GLU A 774 -32.43 -24.71 3.94
N ALA A 775 -31.44 -24.00 3.40
CA ALA A 775 -31.66 -23.01 2.34
C ALA A 775 -32.23 -23.63 1.06
N LEU A 776 -31.83 -24.86 0.73
CA LEU A 776 -32.32 -25.59 -0.44
C LEU A 776 -33.72 -26.18 -0.24
N HIS A 777 -34.14 -26.43 1.02
CA HIS A 777 -35.52 -26.82 1.31
C HIS A 777 -36.47 -25.62 1.32
N ASN A 778 -36.00 -24.45 1.74
CA ASN A 778 -36.79 -23.22 1.88
C ASN A 778 -36.23 -22.06 1.02
N PRO A 779 -36.20 -22.19 -0.32
CA PRO A 779 -35.56 -21.21 -1.21
C PRO A 779 -36.19 -19.81 -1.11
N ASP A 780 -37.49 -19.72 -0.82
CA ASP A 780 -38.25 -18.47 -0.67
C ASP A 780 -37.83 -17.61 0.54
N ASP A 781 -37.12 -18.18 1.52
CA ASP A 781 -36.66 -17.46 2.72
C ASP A 781 -35.29 -16.76 2.52
N TYR A 782 -34.54 -17.17 1.49
CA TYR A 782 -33.20 -16.66 1.17
C TYR A 782 -33.10 -15.58 0.06
N PRO A 783 -34.17 -15.04 -0.58
CA PRO A 783 -34.04 -13.97 -1.58
C PRO A 783 -33.86 -12.58 -0.96
N THR A 784 -33.68 -12.44 0.36
CA THR A 784 -33.39 -11.16 0.99
C THR A 784 -31.90 -10.81 0.90
N ILE A 785 -31.53 -10.14 -0.20
CA ILE A 785 -30.21 -9.52 -0.37
C ILE A 785 -29.83 -8.78 0.92
N ILE A 786 -28.79 -9.26 1.61
CA ILE A 786 -28.32 -8.70 2.88
C ILE A 786 -27.95 -7.23 2.67
N LYS A 787 -28.74 -6.32 3.26
CA LYS A 787 -28.46 -4.88 3.27
C LYS A 787 -27.44 -4.55 4.37
N ARG A 788 -26.18 -4.98 4.21
CA ARG A 788 -25.06 -4.49 5.04
C ARG A 788 -24.66 -3.08 4.59
N ARG A 789 -24.18 -2.25 5.52
CA ARG A 789 -23.76 -0.87 5.24
C ARG A 789 -22.46 -0.87 4.44
N VAL A 790 -22.48 -0.32 3.23
CA VAL A 790 -21.30 -0.15 2.37
C VAL A 790 -20.24 0.70 3.11
N PRO A 791 -19.01 0.18 3.31
CA PRO A 791 -17.88 0.92 3.86
C PRO A 791 -17.66 2.29 3.20
N ARG A 792 -17.15 3.27 3.96
CA ARG A 792 -16.91 4.63 3.43
C ARG A 792 -15.90 4.63 2.27
N GLN A 793 -14.91 3.74 2.29
CA GLN A 793 -13.88 3.59 1.25
C GLN A 793 -14.50 3.23 -0.11
N LEU A 794 -15.45 2.28 -0.13
CA LEU A 794 -16.19 1.85 -1.32
C LEU A 794 -17.00 2.97 -2.00
N LYS A 795 -17.42 4.01 -1.27
CA LYS A 795 -18.15 5.14 -1.86
C LYS A 795 -17.28 6.05 -2.74
N HIS A 796 -15.98 6.12 -2.46
CA HIS A 796 -15.07 7.03 -3.15
C HIS A 796 -14.35 6.36 -4.33
N PHE A 797 -14.23 5.04 -4.29
CA PHE A 797 -13.77 4.19 -5.40
C PHE A 797 -14.90 3.58 -6.21
N ALA A 798 -16.13 4.07 -6.04
CA ALA A 798 -17.28 3.63 -6.84
C ALA A 798 -17.10 4.07 -8.29
N PHE A 799 -16.37 3.29 -9.07
CA PHE A 799 -16.42 3.36 -10.53
C PHE A 799 -17.72 2.71 -11.02
N ALA A 800 -18.19 3.15 -12.19
CA ALA A 800 -19.37 2.55 -12.81
C ALA A 800 -19.06 1.08 -13.14
N PRO A 801 -19.95 0.13 -12.81
CA PRO A 801 -19.77 -1.26 -13.21
C PRO A 801 -19.53 -1.35 -14.73
N GLN A 802 -18.57 -2.15 -15.15
CA GLN A 802 -18.31 -2.44 -16.55
C GLN A 802 -18.63 -3.90 -16.81
N VAL A 803 -19.32 -4.16 -17.93
CA VAL A 803 -19.72 -5.50 -18.32
C VAL A 803 -19.30 -5.73 -19.77
N THR A 804 -18.43 -6.71 -19.99
CA THR A 804 -18.03 -7.11 -21.34
C THR A 804 -18.62 -8.47 -21.64
N ILE A 805 -19.29 -8.61 -22.79
CA ILE A 805 -19.90 -9.87 -23.23
C ILE A 805 -19.28 -10.25 -24.57
N HIS A 806 -18.77 -11.47 -24.67
CA HIS A 806 -18.27 -12.02 -25.93
C HIS A 806 -18.48 -13.54 -25.98
N ASN A 807 -18.56 -14.12 -27.18
CA ASN A 807 -18.65 -15.57 -27.32
C ASN A 807 -17.26 -16.20 -27.34
N ASP A 808 -17.14 -17.34 -26.68
CA ASP A 808 -15.91 -18.12 -26.69
C ASP A 808 -15.69 -18.70 -28.10
N ALA A 809 -14.49 -18.53 -28.66
CA ALA A 809 -14.18 -18.94 -30.03
C ALA A 809 -14.11 -20.47 -30.17
N GLN A 810 -13.91 -21.20 -29.08
CA GLN A 810 -13.68 -22.65 -29.07
C GLN A 810 -14.78 -23.41 -28.32
N ARG A 811 -15.56 -22.74 -27.46
CA ARG A 811 -16.65 -23.35 -26.69
C ARG A 811 -18.01 -22.74 -27.07
N PRO A 812 -19.10 -23.53 -27.05
CA PRO A 812 -20.44 -23.01 -27.31
C PRO A 812 -21.01 -22.28 -26.08
N VAL A 813 -20.26 -21.32 -25.52
CA VAL A 813 -20.67 -20.50 -24.36
C VAL A 813 -20.40 -19.03 -24.60
N THR A 814 -21.13 -18.18 -23.89
CA THR A 814 -20.89 -16.74 -23.82
C THR A 814 -20.12 -16.41 -22.53
N VAL A 815 -19.07 -15.62 -22.65
CA VAL A 815 -18.26 -15.10 -21.55
C VAL A 815 -18.73 -13.70 -21.18
N LEU A 816 -19.15 -13.54 -19.93
CA LEU A 816 -19.50 -12.25 -19.33
C LEU A 816 -18.46 -11.89 -18.29
N GLU A 817 -17.71 -10.83 -18.52
CA GLU A 817 -16.75 -10.26 -17.59
C GLU A 817 -17.41 -9.08 -16.86
N LEU A 818 -17.46 -9.15 -15.52
CA LEU A 818 -18.03 -8.13 -14.66
C LEU A 818 -16.92 -7.46 -13.84
N LEU A 819 -16.80 -6.15 -14.03
CA LEU A 819 -15.96 -5.29 -13.22
C LEU A 819 -16.83 -4.38 -12.37
N ALA A 820 -16.80 -4.52 -11.05
CA ALA A 820 -17.62 -3.68 -10.17
C ALA A 820 -16.98 -3.45 -8.79
N PRO A 821 -17.38 -2.39 -8.06
CA PRO A 821 -17.08 -2.26 -6.64
C PRO A 821 -17.75 -3.39 -5.86
N ASP A 822 -16.98 -4.07 -5.02
CA ASP A 822 -17.45 -5.16 -4.17
C ASP A 822 -18.54 -4.66 -3.21
N ARG A 823 -19.51 -5.54 -2.93
CA ARG A 823 -20.59 -5.25 -2.01
C ARG A 823 -21.28 -6.53 -1.53
N PRO A 824 -21.85 -6.50 -0.31
CA PRO A 824 -22.69 -7.58 0.19
C PRO A 824 -23.80 -7.97 -0.79
N GLY A 825 -23.91 -9.28 -1.06
CA GLY A 825 -24.89 -9.86 -1.97
C GLY A 825 -24.69 -9.54 -3.46
N LEU A 826 -23.47 -9.16 -3.91
CA LEU A 826 -23.19 -8.90 -5.32
C LEU A 826 -23.54 -10.10 -6.20
N LEU A 827 -23.01 -11.29 -5.89
CA LEU A 827 -23.24 -12.51 -6.67
C LEU A 827 -24.72 -12.93 -6.68
N ALA A 828 -25.42 -12.78 -5.55
CA ALA A 828 -26.86 -13.07 -5.49
C ALA A 828 -27.68 -12.13 -6.40
N ARG A 829 -27.28 -10.86 -6.52
CA ARG A 829 -27.91 -9.91 -7.48
C ARG A 829 -27.65 -10.33 -8.92
N VAL A 830 -26.43 -10.73 -9.24
CA VAL A 830 -26.07 -11.20 -10.59
C VAL A 830 -26.84 -12.47 -10.94
N GLY A 831 -26.90 -13.45 -10.02
CA GLY A 831 -27.68 -14.67 -10.20
C GLY A 831 -29.16 -14.39 -10.47
N LYS A 832 -29.75 -13.42 -9.76
CA LYS A 832 -31.13 -12.97 -10.02
C LYS A 832 -31.30 -12.34 -11.41
N ILE A 833 -30.32 -11.61 -11.93
CA ILE A 833 -30.40 -11.07 -13.29
C ILE A 833 -30.34 -12.21 -14.31
N PHE A 834 -29.46 -13.19 -14.11
CA PHE A 834 -29.38 -14.34 -15.01
C PHE A 834 -30.71 -15.10 -15.07
N LEU A 835 -31.36 -15.24 -13.92
CA LEU A 835 -32.72 -15.77 -13.82
C LEU A 835 -33.74 -14.96 -14.62
N GLU A 836 -33.78 -13.63 -14.44
CA GLU A 836 -34.73 -12.74 -15.14
C GLU A 836 -34.56 -12.75 -16.68
N PHE A 837 -33.39 -13.16 -17.16
CA PHE A 837 -33.05 -13.25 -18.58
C PHE A 837 -33.07 -14.71 -19.12
N ASP A 838 -33.54 -15.68 -18.34
CA ASP A 838 -33.55 -17.12 -18.68
C ASP A 838 -32.16 -17.66 -19.11
N LEU A 839 -31.11 -17.20 -18.43
CA LEU A 839 -29.72 -17.58 -18.69
C LEU A 839 -29.27 -18.70 -17.76
N SER A 840 -28.63 -19.72 -18.33
CA SER A 840 -28.02 -20.81 -17.57
C SER A 840 -26.54 -20.50 -17.31
N LEU A 841 -26.15 -20.51 -16.04
CA LEU A 841 -24.75 -20.38 -15.62
C LEU A 841 -24.06 -21.74 -15.74
N GLN A 842 -22.96 -21.79 -16.48
CA GLN A 842 -22.15 -23.01 -16.63
C GLN A 842 -20.95 -23.02 -15.68
N ASN A 843 -20.29 -21.87 -15.51
CA ASN A 843 -19.10 -21.73 -14.68
C ASN A 843 -18.96 -20.27 -14.24
N ALA A 844 -18.48 -20.00 -13.03
CA ALA A 844 -18.15 -18.67 -12.55
C ALA A 844 -16.80 -18.68 -11.84
N LYS A 845 -15.91 -17.78 -12.27
CA LYS A 845 -14.66 -17.45 -11.58
C LYS A 845 -14.90 -16.16 -10.81
N ILE A 846 -14.83 -16.25 -9.48
CA ILE A 846 -15.07 -15.11 -8.60
C ILE A 846 -13.73 -14.59 -8.10
N ALA A 847 -13.40 -13.37 -8.51
CA ALA A 847 -12.12 -12.76 -8.20
C ALA A 847 -12.33 -11.42 -7.52
N THR A 848 -12.47 -11.46 -6.19
CA THR A 848 -12.44 -10.26 -5.36
C THR A 848 -10.99 -9.86 -5.09
N LEU A 849 -10.62 -8.64 -5.49
CA LEU A 849 -9.38 -7.99 -5.09
C LEU A 849 -9.75 -6.77 -4.24
N GLY A 850 -9.41 -6.79 -2.96
CA GLY A 850 -9.74 -5.69 -2.04
C GLY A 850 -11.24 -5.35 -2.09
N GLU A 851 -11.56 -4.17 -2.62
CA GLU A 851 -12.92 -3.64 -2.71
C GLU A 851 -13.49 -3.65 -4.15
N ARG A 852 -12.88 -4.41 -5.08
CA ARG A 852 -13.30 -4.57 -6.49
C ARG A 852 -13.44 -6.05 -6.82
N VAL A 853 -14.50 -6.40 -7.55
CA VAL A 853 -14.68 -7.73 -8.13
C VAL A 853 -14.35 -7.72 -9.62
N GLU A 854 -13.69 -8.77 -10.08
CA GLU A 854 -13.40 -9.08 -11.48
C GLU A 854 -13.97 -10.47 -11.82
N ASP A 855 -15.29 -10.58 -11.78
CA ASP A 855 -15.95 -11.88 -11.91
C ASP A 855 -16.11 -12.25 -13.39
N VAL A 856 -15.86 -13.52 -13.72
CA VAL A 856 -16.05 -14.05 -15.08
C VAL A 856 -17.09 -15.14 -15.04
N PHE A 857 -18.19 -14.95 -15.75
CA PHE A 857 -19.30 -15.88 -15.86
C PHE A 857 -19.34 -16.49 -17.26
N PHE A 858 -19.45 -17.81 -17.34
CA PHE A 858 -19.66 -18.56 -18.57
C PHE A 858 -21.13 -18.95 -18.60
N ILE A 859 -21.90 -18.39 -19.54
CA ILE A 859 -23.36 -18.48 -19.60
C ILE A 859 -23.83 -18.99 -20.96
N THR A 860 -25.02 -19.59 -20.98
CA THR A 860 -25.74 -20.01 -22.19
C THR A 860 -27.21 -19.59 -22.10
N ASP A 861 -27.91 -19.62 -23.24
CA ASP A 861 -29.38 -19.53 -23.24
C ASP A 861 -30.02 -20.83 -22.69
N ALA A 862 -31.35 -20.84 -22.61
CA ALA A 862 -32.16 -21.98 -22.19
C ALA A 862 -32.02 -23.24 -23.10
N HIS A 863 -31.35 -23.12 -24.25
CA HIS A 863 -31.07 -24.21 -25.19
C HIS A 863 -29.59 -24.63 -25.19
N ASN A 864 -28.82 -24.20 -24.18
CA ASN A 864 -27.38 -24.44 -24.06
C ASN A 864 -26.57 -23.92 -25.27
N GLN A 865 -27.00 -22.80 -25.86
CA GLN A 865 -26.28 -22.13 -26.93
C GLN A 865 -25.68 -20.79 -26.46
N PRO A 866 -24.60 -20.31 -27.13
CA PRO A 866 -24.12 -18.95 -26.92
C PRO A 866 -25.18 -17.92 -27.27
N LEU A 867 -25.17 -16.81 -26.54
CA LEU A 867 -25.96 -15.63 -26.85
C LEU A 867 -25.56 -15.08 -28.22
N SER A 868 -26.51 -15.10 -29.14
CA SER A 868 -26.31 -14.66 -30.53
C SER A 868 -27.02 -13.33 -30.84
N ASP A 869 -27.99 -12.92 -30.01
CA ASP A 869 -28.73 -11.66 -30.17
C ASP A 869 -27.98 -10.49 -29.51
N PRO A 870 -27.47 -9.52 -30.29
CA PRO A 870 -26.80 -8.35 -29.75
C PRO A 870 -27.72 -7.46 -28.89
N GLN A 871 -29.03 -7.47 -29.16
CA GLN A 871 -29.99 -6.66 -28.41
C GLN A 871 -30.19 -7.23 -26.99
N LEU A 872 -30.31 -8.54 -26.87
CA LEU A 872 -30.32 -9.24 -25.58
C LEU A 872 -29.04 -8.97 -24.77
N CYS A 873 -27.87 -9.04 -25.42
CA CYS A 873 -26.59 -8.73 -24.77
C CYS A 873 -26.54 -7.28 -24.25
N SER A 874 -27.01 -6.31 -25.04
CA SER A 874 -27.07 -4.90 -24.61
C SER A 874 -28.03 -4.70 -23.43
N GLN A 875 -29.19 -5.35 -23.44
CA GLN A 875 -30.16 -5.29 -22.34
C GLN A 875 -29.62 -5.91 -21.05
N LEU A 876 -28.90 -7.03 -21.17
CA LEU A 876 -28.24 -7.69 -20.04
C LEU A 876 -27.16 -6.78 -19.43
N GLN A 877 -26.32 -6.18 -20.28
CA GLN A 877 -25.31 -5.20 -19.84
C GLN A 877 -25.96 -4.03 -19.08
N GLU A 878 -27.00 -3.42 -19.65
CA GLU A 878 -27.72 -2.30 -19.02
C GLU A 878 -28.37 -2.70 -17.69
N ALA A 879 -28.98 -3.88 -17.60
CA ALA A 879 -29.60 -4.37 -16.38
C ALA A 879 -28.58 -4.55 -15.25
N ILE A 880 -27.44 -5.19 -15.55
CA ILE A 880 -26.34 -5.38 -14.59
C ILE A 880 -25.77 -4.05 -14.14
N VAL A 881 -25.44 -3.15 -15.07
CA VAL A 881 -24.89 -1.82 -14.75
C VAL A 881 -25.88 -1.03 -13.90
N LYS A 882 -27.17 -1.02 -14.25
CA LYS A 882 -28.21 -0.31 -13.50
C LYS A 882 -28.37 -0.84 -12.08
N GLN A 883 -28.40 -2.15 -11.89
CA GLN A 883 -28.60 -2.76 -10.58
C GLN A 883 -27.36 -2.67 -9.66
N LEU A 884 -26.16 -2.59 -10.26
CA LEU A 884 -24.89 -2.47 -9.54
C LEU A 884 -24.39 -1.02 -9.45
N SER A 885 -25.04 -0.03 -10.06
CA SER A 885 -24.65 1.38 -9.90
C SER A 885 -25.05 1.92 -8.52
N VAL A 886 -24.14 2.67 -7.88
CA VAL A 886 -24.35 3.23 -6.52
C VAL A 886 -25.20 4.53 -6.56
N ASN A 887 -25.41 5.12 -7.74
CA ASN A 887 -26.38 6.19 -8.02
C ASN A 887 -26.71 6.24 -9.52
N PRO A 888 -27.95 5.95 -9.97
CA PRO A 888 -28.29 5.93 -11.39
C PRO A 888 -28.27 7.30 -12.10
N ASP A 889 -28.17 8.42 -11.37
CA ASP A 889 -28.31 9.78 -11.92
C ASP A 889 -26.97 10.51 -12.20
N ALA A 890 -25.81 9.89 -11.95
CA ALA A 890 -24.51 10.52 -12.19
C ALA A 890 -23.86 10.00 -13.49
N GLY A 891 -24.41 10.41 -14.64
CA GLY A 891 -23.80 10.18 -15.95
C GLY A 891 -22.48 10.95 -16.09
N GLY A 892 -21.37 10.23 -16.17
CA GLY A 892 -20.06 10.78 -16.49
C GLY A 892 -19.28 9.77 -17.32
N ASP A 893 -19.17 10.03 -18.63
CA ASP A 893 -18.37 9.25 -19.57
C ASP A 893 -16.89 9.22 -19.13
N LEU A 894 -16.46 8.09 -18.58
CA LEU A 894 -15.05 7.74 -18.44
C LEU A 894 -14.74 6.64 -19.45
N ARG A 895 -14.43 7.06 -20.70
CA ARG A 895 -13.74 6.19 -21.66
C ARG A 895 -12.28 6.07 -21.23
N ILE A 896 -11.96 5.04 -20.47
CA ILE A 896 -10.58 4.56 -20.32
C ILE A 896 -10.38 3.55 -21.45
N SER A 897 -9.49 3.85 -22.39
CA SER A 897 -9.08 2.88 -23.42
C SER A 897 -8.13 1.87 -22.76
N ILE A 898 -8.46 0.58 -22.91
CA ILE A 898 -7.58 -0.55 -22.62
C ILE A 898 -6.38 -0.50 -23.56
#